data_AF-A0A1V5SBF8-F1
#
_entry.id   AF-A0A1V5SBF8-F1
#
_cell.length_a   1.000
_cell.length_b   1.000
_cell.length_c   1.000
_cell.angle_alpha   90.00
_cell.angle_beta   90.00
_cell.angle_gamma   90.00
#
_symmetry.space_group_name_H-M   'P 1'
#
loop_
_entity.id
_entity.type
_entity.pdbx_description
1 polymer ?
#
loop_
_entity_poly.entity_id
_entity_poly.type
_entity_poly.pdbx_seq_one_letter_code
_entity_poly.pdbx_strand_id
1 'polypeptide(L)'
;MKTISSKNKANVFLLMAFALLVSGCNQGTQVFAQGGPVEGTTSPDRSSGGPTLGEVEMVADFETGTLTNNRGGASGDWNWNPADVNNSYTDATIVSMPGADGIESRVLQLTYSVDSDVPARNGFWTKLMAVDGRKYDHLALDIKGDPKRGFTEKFRIEVKKCLDEECQQTIQGSAVISVSEEWETVNVPLNKLTGLIDFSDPDAWTDPKKSYDHLDELIIIFNDVFVTKKSGRIFIDNIRFLNTGKPGPSAVDQPPRTESKTELKHDTLEYQRFLITRLRGFPEKVRVSREFPQEEREFLIEVARDTWKFFDEVIDVQNHLPLDNITLGEEQPDGEGLWIGDYTNVTNVGIYLMSVVSAYDLGFISRENAVRRIRETLGAVEKLEYHASGFPYNYYDTTVLDKTSYFVSFVDSGWLLLGLYVAKAAFPEELDEQATRLLGRGDLRFFYDPVEKQMYHGYYANLDVYSDYHYGVFYAEPRAASYMAIARGDVPEEHWFSGPIRTFPVHYSWQSQTPKNRVEKTVLGHTVNGGYYEWKDLQYVPSWGGSAFEALMPTVVLNEKELAPEGLGANNAVHALGQYRYATEELNQPVWGMSPCSVPGGTYAEYGAKAFGIKGYKPGVVTPHASVLTLEYVPKEAVANLRKMIELYDIYGEYGFYDSVDIESGKVARKYYALDQGMILVAINNYLGDGPIRRRFHSNPEMKNAEKLLSEEKFFKETETVSSPES
;
A
#
# COMPACT_ATOMS: atom_id res chain seq x y z
N MET A 1 37.78 25.26 0.66
CA MET A 1 38.48 24.44 1.69
C MET A 1 37.58 23.26 2.01
N LYS A 2 38.01 22.06 1.59
CA LYS A 2 37.58 20.69 1.96
C LYS A 2 36.07 20.34 2.00
N THR A 3 35.63 19.78 0.86
CA THR A 3 34.73 18.64 0.67
C THR A 3 34.45 17.76 1.91
N ILE A 4 33.16 17.61 2.25
CA ILE A 4 32.62 16.52 3.08
C ILE A 4 31.38 15.94 2.38
N SER A 5 31.33 14.61 2.40
CA SER A 5 30.61 13.65 1.55
C SER A 5 29.07 13.61 1.74
N SER A 6 28.36 13.38 0.64
CA SER A 6 26.91 13.25 0.48
C SER A 6 26.34 11.85 0.78
N LYS A 7 26.97 11.06 1.65
CA LYS A 7 26.63 9.62 1.82
C LYS A 7 25.57 9.27 2.90
N ASN A 8 25.08 10.19 3.73
CA ASN A 8 24.21 9.84 4.89
C ASN A 8 22.75 10.31 4.81
N LYS A 9 22.15 10.39 3.61
CA LYS A 9 20.71 10.70 3.43
C LYS A 9 19.88 9.51 2.89
N ALA A 10 20.48 8.33 2.77
CA ALA A 10 19.98 7.24 1.95
C ALA A 10 19.19 6.13 2.68
N ASN A 11 19.01 6.18 4.01
CA ASN A 11 18.45 5.05 4.76
C ASN A 11 17.03 5.24 5.34
N VAL A 12 16.38 6.37 5.04
CA VAL A 12 14.96 6.61 5.41
C VAL A 12 13.99 6.24 4.27
N PHE A 13 14.52 5.93 3.08
CA PHE A 13 13.74 5.66 1.85
C PHE A 13 13.24 4.21 1.71
N LEU A 14 13.28 3.39 2.78
CA LEU A 14 13.07 1.95 2.68
C LEU A 14 11.63 1.45 2.94
N LEU A 15 10.65 2.34 3.09
CA LEU A 15 9.26 1.96 3.42
C LEU A 15 8.28 1.96 2.24
N MET A 16 8.69 2.32 1.01
CA MET A 16 7.73 2.62 -0.06
C MET A 16 7.45 1.54 -1.09
N ALA A 17 8.11 0.40 -1.01
CA ALA A 17 7.84 -0.75 -1.88
C ALA A 17 6.40 -1.29 -1.78
N PHE A 18 5.69 -0.97 -0.69
CA PHE A 18 4.29 -1.38 -0.45
C PHE A 18 3.32 -0.22 -0.31
N ALA A 19 3.79 1.03 -0.26
CA ALA A 19 2.97 2.19 0.08
C ALA A 19 2.68 3.15 -1.10
N LEU A 20 2.98 2.76 -2.34
CA LEU A 20 2.82 3.63 -3.52
C LEU A 20 2.17 2.98 -4.74
N LEU A 21 1.31 1.98 -4.55
CA LEU A 21 0.69 1.29 -5.68
C LEU A 21 -0.41 2.08 -6.44
N VAL A 22 -0.78 3.29 -6.04
CA VAL A 22 -1.50 4.25 -6.91
C VAL A 22 -1.22 5.70 -6.51
N SER A 23 -0.15 6.31 -7.05
CA SER A 23 -0.09 7.75 -7.37
C SER A 23 1.15 8.05 -8.23
N GLY A 24 1.01 8.92 -9.22
CA GLY A 24 2.05 9.21 -10.22
C GLY A 24 3.04 10.31 -9.81
N CYS A 25 4.31 10.10 -10.20
CA CYS A 25 5.36 11.02 -10.71
C CYS A 25 5.74 12.33 -9.96
N ASN A 26 7.01 12.77 -9.81
CA ASN A 26 8.38 12.19 -9.79
C ASN A 26 9.38 13.33 -9.34
N GLN A 27 10.31 13.08 -8.39
CA GLN A 27 11.70 13.61 -8.21
C GLN A 27 12.03 15.11 -7.88
N GLY A 28 12.64 15.40 -6.69
CA GLY A 28 14.11 15.60 -6.54
C GLY A 28 14.71 16.67 -5.57
N THR A 29 15.40 16.21 -4.51
CA THR A 29 16.68 16.68 -3.84
C THR A 29 16.75 17.80 -2.76
N GLN A 30 16.82 17.32 -1.50
CA GLN A 30 17.13 17.90 -0.18
C GLN A 30 18.42 18.74 0.10
N VAL A 31 18.35 19.65 1.09
CA VAL A 31 19.46 20.04 2.01
C VAL A 31 18.95 20.30 3.45
N PHE A 32 19.62 19.72 4.46
CA PHE A 32 19.33 19.79 5.91
C PHE A 32 20.04 20.97 6.59
N ALA A 33 19.47 21.53 7.66
CA ALA A 33 20.19 22.28 8.69
C ALA A 33 19.69 21.94 10.11
N GLN A 34 20.66 21.82 11.00
CA GLN A 34 20.61 21.23 12.33
C GLN A 34 19.98 22.14 13.39
N GLY A 35 19.19 21.55 14.30
CA GLY A 35 18.75 22.16 15.54
C GLY A 35 19.65 21.79 16.72
N GLY A 36 19.92 22.77 17.57
CA GLY A 36 20.40 22.60 18.94
C GLY A 36 19.28 22.89 19.97
N PRO A 37 19.47 22.53 21.24
CA PRO A 37 18.43 21.95 22.09
C PRO A 37 17.61 22.99 22.88
N VAL A 38 16.37 22.62 23.23
CA VAL A 38 15.53 23.35 24.18
C VAL A 38 15.24 22.45 25.38
N GLU A 39 15.68 22.89 26.56
CA GLU A 39 15.31 22.35 27.86
C GLU A 39 14.03 23.02 28.39
N GLY A 40 13.19 22.22 29.07
CA GLY A 40 12.74 22.57 30.43
C GLY A 40 11.49 23.44 30.61
N THR A 41 10.32 22.82 30.47
CA THR A 41 9.14 22.86 31.38
C THR A 41 8.78 24.14 32.16
N THR A 42 7.55 24.65 31.99
CA THR A 42 6.54 24.86 33.05
C THR A 42 5.18 25.26 32.43
N SER A 43 4.08 24.92 33.12
CA SER A 43 2.66 25.08 32.75
C SER A 43 1.94 25.79 33.91
N PRO A 44 0.68 26.27 33.81
CA PRO A 44 -0.08 26.84 32.70
C PRO A 44 -0.54 28.27 33.04
N ASP A 45 -0.86 29.11 32.04
CA ASP A 45 -1.64 30.32 32.28
C ASP A 45 -2.91 30.35 31.43
N ARG A 46 -4.05 30.46 32.12
CA ARG A 46 -5.37 30.64 31.54
C ARG A 46 -5.54 32.12 31.24
N SER A 47 -5.23 32.52 30.01
CA SER A 47 -5.71 33.78 29.47
C SER A 47 -6.42 33.54 28.14
N SER A 48 -7.66 34.01 28.09
CA SER A 48 -8.48 34.18 26.91
C SER A 48 -7.78 35.10 25.92
N GLY A 49 -7.12 34.51 24.94
CA GLY A 49 -6.63 35.16 23.73
C GLY A 49 -6.85 34.18 22.59
N GLY A 50 -7.72 34.51 21.66
CA GLY A 50 -7.75 33.81 20.38
C GLY A 50 -6.35 33.85 19.76
N PRO A 51 -5.93 32.82 19.00
CA PRO A 51 -4.63 32.82 18.37
C PRO A 51 -4.48 34.12 17.55
N THR A 52 -3.39 34.84 17.76
CA THR A 52 -2.96 35.93 16.88
C THR A 52 -3.00 35.36 15.46
N LEU A 53 -3.98 35.77 14.66
CA LEU A 53 -4.16 35.26 13.30
C LEU A 53 -2.87 35.54 12.52
N GLY A 54 -2.17 34.48 12.12
CA GLY A 54 -1.08 34.56 11.15
C GLY A 54 -1.60 34.97 9.78
N GLU A 55 -0.82 34.75 8.72
CA GLU A 55 -1.31 34.96 7.36
C GLU A 55 -2.63 34.19 7.14
N VAL A 56 -3.63 34.87 6.57
CA VAL A 56 -4.94 34.32 6.20
C VAL A 56 -5.14 34.50 4.71
N GLU A 57 -5.56 33.44 4.03
CA GLU A 57 -6.04 33.50 2.65
C GLU A 57 -7.53 33.23 2.64
N MET A 58 -8.34 34.26 2.39
CA MET A 58 -9.78 34.09 2.20
C MET A 58 -10.04 33.54 0.79
N VAL A 59 -10.59 32.33 0.71
CA VAL A 59 -10.99 31.71 -0.56
C VAL A 59 -12.38 32.21 -0.94
N ALA A 60 -13.35 32.09 -0.03
CA ALA A 60 -14.73 32.47 -0.29
C ALA A 60 -15.41 32.98 1.00
N ASP A 61 -15.83 34.24 1.01
CA ASP A 61 -16.69 34.88 2.03
C ASP A 61 -18.13 35.12 1.55
N PHE A 62 -18.40 34.88 0.25
CA PHE A 62 -19.72 34.99 -0.39
C PHE A 62 -20.42 36.37 -0.30
N GLU A 63 -19.75 37.41 0.21
CA GLU A 63 -20.31 38.74 0.45
C GLU A 63 -20.73 39.47 -0.84
N THR A 64 -20.10 39.13 -1.97
CA THR A 64 -20.50 39.63 -3.29
C THR A 64 -21.92 39.20 -3.69
N GLY A 65 -22.48 38.17 -3.05
CA GLY A 65 -23.76 37.57 -3.41
C GLY A 65 -23.69 36.67 -4.65
N THR A 66 -22.48 36.32 -5.07
CA THR A 66 -22.22 35.47 -6.23
C THR A 66 -21.39 34.24 -5.81
N LEU A 67 -21.42 33.18 -6.63
CA LEU A 67 -20.59 32.00 -6.41
C LEU A 67 -19.13 32.17 -6.90
N THR A 68 -18.78 33.34 -7.44
CA THR A 68 -17.38 33.66 -7.74
C THR A 68 -16.64 33.94 -6.45
N ASN A 69 -15.54 33.24 -6.23
CA ASN A 69 -14.80 33.33 -4.98
C ASN A 69 -13.86 34.56 -4.96
N ASN A 70 -13.24 34.84 -3.82
CA ASN A 70 -12.42 36.05 -3.60
C ASN A 70 -11.17 36.10 -4.48
N ARG A 71 -10.77 34.97 -5.07
CA ARG A 71 -9.63 34.84 -5.99
C ARG A 71 -10.04 34.89 -7.47
N GLY A 72 -11.33 35.15 -7.76
CA GLY A 72 -11.88 35.14 -9.12
C GLY A 72 -12.10 33.74 -9.69
N GLY A 73 -11.98 32.70 -8.86
CA GLY A 73 -12.26 31.32 -9.22
C GLY A 73 -13.75 31.05 -9.37
N ALA A 74 -14.11 30.19 -10.31
CA ALA A 74 -15.46 29.67 -10.43
C ALA A 74 -15.78 28.72 -9.27
N SER A 75 -17.06 28.64 -8.93
CA SER A 75 -17.61 27.67 -7.99
C SER A 75 -18.98 27.23 -8.46
N GLY A 76 -19.43 26.04 -8.05
CA GLY A 76 -20.73 25.52 -8.42
C GLY A 76 -21.06 24.20 -7.73
N ASP A 77 -22.32 23.78 -7.83
CA ASP A 77 -22.73 22.44 -7.48
C ASP A 77 -22.30 21.42 -8.54
N TRP A 78 -22.33 20.15 -8.16
CA TRP A 78 -22.08 19.02 -9.05
C TRP A 78 -22.89 17.80 -8.60
N ASN A 79 -23.17 16.90 -9.53
CA ASN A 79 -23.91 15.67 -9.27
C ASN A 79 -23.34 14.53 -10.11
N TRP A 80 -23.00 13.42 -9.47
CA TRP A 80 -22.45 12.25 -10.15
C TRP A 80 -23.48 11.57 -11.06
N ASN A 81 -24.76 11.56 -10.66
CA ASN A 81 -25.83 10.97 -11.44
C ASN A 81 -26.81 12.05 -11.94
N PRO A 82 -26.49 12.75 -13.05
CA PRO A 82 -27.34 13.80 -13.61
C PRO A 82 -28.65 13.26 -14.21
N ALA A 83 -28.85 11.94 -14.29
CA ALA A 83 -30.11 11.35 -14.74
C ALA A 83 -31.15 11.23 -13.61
N ASP A 84 -30.72 11.26 -12.34
CA ASP A 84 -31.59 11.10 -11.16
C ASP A 84 -31.72 12.40 -10.35
N VAL A 85 -31.94 13.52 -11.05
CA VAL A 85 -31.97 14.88 -10.45
C VAL A 85 -33.06 15.09 -9.41
N ASN A 86 -34.09 14.25 -9.38
CA ASN A 86 -35.18 14.37 -8.41
C ASN A 86 -34.78 13.83 -7.02
N ASN A 87 -33.82 12.92 -6.99
CA ASN A 87 -33.43 12.17 -5.78
C ASN A 87 -31.96 12.41 -5.40
N SER A 88 -31.09 12.66 -6.38
CA SER A 88 -29.71 13.09 -6.22
C SER A 88 -29.51 14.50 -6.77
N TYR A 89 -29.21 15.48 -5.91
CA TYR A 89 -28.86 16.84 -6.34
C TYR A 89 -28.12 17.61 -5.23
N THR A 90 -27.47 18.70 -5.61
CA THR A 90 -27.10 19.79 -4.72
C THR A 90 -27.51 21.11 -5.37
N ASP A 91 -28.17 21.98 -4.62
CA ASP A 91 -28.53 23.33 -5.03
C ASP A 91 -27.72 24.33 -4.19
N ALA A 92 -26.76 24.98 -4.85
CA ALA A 92 -25.86 25.94 -4.25
C ALA A 92 -26.38 27.36 -4.47
N THR A 93 -26.80 28.02 -3.38
CA THR A 93 -27.39 29.35 -3.42
C THR A 93 -26.78 30.26 -2.36
N ILE A 94 -26.72 31.56 -2.61
CA ILE A 94 -26.31 32.53 -1.60
C ILE A 94 -27.55 33.11 -0.91
N VAL A 95 -27.58 33.08 0.41
CA VAL A 95 -28.69 33.59 1.23
C VAL A 95 -28.19 34.55 2.29
N SER A 96 -29.01 35.52 2.69
CA SER A 96 -28.72 36.41 3.82
C SER A 96 -29.26 35.81 5.11
N MET A 97 -28.40 35.71 6.11
CA MET A 97 -28.73 35.30 7.48
C MET A 97 -27.61 35.69 8.45
N PRO A 98 -27.83 35.64 9.78
CA PRO A 98 -26.74 35.82 10.73
C PRO A 98 -25.65 34.75 10.55
N GLY A 99 -24.41 35.19 10.33
CA GLY A 99 -23.22 34.36 10.22
C GLY A 99 -22.69 33.88 11.58
N ALA A 100 -21.49 33.31 11.59
CA ALA A 100 -20.86 32.75 12.80
C ALA A 100 -20.58 33.79 13.90
N ASP A 101 -20.42 35.06 13.53
CA ASP A 101 -20.25 36.20 14.45
C ASP A 101 -21.58 36.82 14.91
N GLY A 102 -22.72 36.29 14.43
CA GLY A 102 -24.06 36.78 14.71
C GLY A 102 -24.45 38.04 13.92
N ILE A 103 -23.60 38.52 13.00
CA ILE A 103 -23.86 39.64 12.11
C ILE A 103 -24.53 39.11 10.84
N GLU A 104 -25.49 39.87 10.30
CA GLU A 104 -26.11 39.52 9.02
C GLU A 104 -25.04 39.43 7.92
N SER A 105 -24.85 38.24 7.38
CA SER A 105 -23.83 37.85 6.38
C SER A 105 -24.52 37.26 5.16
N ARG A 106 -23.80 37.15 4.05
CA ARG A 106 -24.21 36.33 2.91
C ARG A 106 -23.48 35.01 2.95
N VAL A 107 -24.21 33.92 3.08
CA VAL A 107 -23.62 32.58 3.26
C VAL A 107 -24.00 31.65 2.11
N LEU A 108 -23.15 30.67 1.84
CA LEU A 108 -23.43 29.58 0.92
C LEU A 108 -24.41 28.60 1.57
N GLN A 109 -25.61 28.49 1.00
CA GLN A 109 -26.59 27.47 1.32
C GLN A 109 -26.44 26.30 0.35
N LEU A 110 -26.17 25.11 0.87
CA LEU A 110 -26.17 23.86 0.11
C LEU A 110 -27.39 23.03 0.52
N THR A 111 -28.40 22.98 -0.35
CA THR A 111 -29.52 22.04 -0.21
C THR A 111 -29.19 20.80 -1.01
N TYR A 112 -29.13 19.64 -0.37
CA TYR A 112 -28.70 18.41 -1.02
C TYR A 112 -29.72 17.30 -0.83
N SER A 113 -29.70 16.34 -1.74
CA SER A 113 -30.33 15.04 -1.60
C SER A 113 -29.41 13.99 -2.23
N VAL A 114 -29.20 12.88 -1.54
CA VAL A 114 -28.56 11.64 -2.01
C VAL A 114 -29.48 10.45 -1.71
N ASP A 115 -30.79 10.71 -1.61
CA ASP A 115 -31.84 9.73 -1.33
C ASP A 115 -32.27 9.02 -2.61
N SER A 116 -31.34 8.27 -3.20
CA SER A 116 -31.52 7.59 -4.48
C SER A 116 -31.56 6.07 -4.30
N ASP A 117 -32.29 5.41 -5.20
CA ASP A 117 -32.31 3.94 -5.32
C ASP A 117 -31.00 3.39 -5.92
N VAL A 118 -30.13 4.26 -6.45
CA VAL A 118 -28.79 3.94 -6.93
C VAL A 118 -27.73 4.72 -6.13
N PRO A 119 -26.46 4.28 -6.10
CA PRO A 119 -25.40 5.03 -5.41
C PRO A 119 -25.35 6.49 -5.85
N ALA A 120 -25.35 7.41 -4.88
CA ALA A 120 -25.47 8.84 -5.14
C ALA A 120 -24.35 9.63 -4.45
N ARG A 121 -23.69 10.50 -5.23
CA ARG A 121 -22.67 11.44 -4.77
C ARG A 121 -22.88 12.79 -5.46
N ASN A 122 -22.88 13.86 -4.69
CA ASN A 122 -23.01 15.23 -5.19
C ASN A 122 -22.36 16.21 -4.22
N GLY A 123 -22.40 17.51 -4.54
CA GLY A 123 -21.96 18.54 -3.61
C GLY A 123 -21.59 19.82 -4.31
N PHE A 124 -20.52 20.47 -3.82
CA PHE A 124 -20.08 21.78 -4.26
C PHE A 124 -18.57 21.78 -4.53
N TRP A 125 -18.09 22.59 -5.47
CA TRP A 125 -16.67 22.80 -5.73
C TRP A 125 -16.35 24.29 -5.85
N THR A 126 -15.13 24.68 -5.51
CA THR A 126 -14.59 26.03 -5.77
C THR A 126 -13.13 25.96 -6.19
N LYS A 127 -12.74 26.73 -7.22
CA LYS A 127 -11.35 26.81 -7.70
C LYS A 127 -10.49 27.61 -6.76
N LEU A 128 -9.41 27.01 -6.26
CA LEU A 128 -8.46 27.67 -5.38
C LEU A 128 -7.54 28.65 -6.14
N MET A 129 -7.46 28.57 -7.47
CA MET A 129 -6.63 29.48 -8.27
C MET A 129 -5.16 29.45 -7.82
N ALA A 130 -4.61 28.23 -7.72
CA ALA A 130 -3.24 27.94 -7.32
C ALA A 130 -2.85 28.58 -5.97
N VAL A 131 -3.62 28.31 -4.90
CA VAL A 131 -3.24 28.74 -3.54
C VAL A 131 -1.88 28.14 -3.19
N ASP A 132 -0.94 28.97 -2.74
CA ASP A 132 0.31 28.49 -2.17
C ASP A 132 0.08 28.01 -0.72
N GLY A 133 -0.34 26.76 -0.57
CA GLY A 133 -0.67 26.12 0.70
C GLY A 133 0.51 26.03 1.68
N ARG A 134 1.75 26.18 1.22
CA ARG A 134 2.97 26.15 2.06
C ARG A 134 2.98 27.22 3.16
N LYS A 135 2.26 28.32 2.94
CA LYS A 135 2.15 29.44 3.89
C LYS A 135 1.21 29.17 5.04
N TYR A 136 0.38 28.14 4.92
CA TYR A 136 -0.70 27.82 5.83
C TYR A 136 -0.49 26.45 6.46
N ASP A 137 -1.25 26.17 7.51
CA ASP A 137 -1.24 24.87 8.16
C ASP A 137 -2.65 24.29 8.39
N HIS A 138 -3.69 25.10 8.20
CA HIS A 138 -5.08 24.66 8.25
C HIS A 138 -5.90 25.19 7.08
N LEU A 139 -6.88 24.40 6.66
CA LEU A 139 -8.08 24.84 5.95
C LEU A 139 -9.19 25.04 6.98
N ALA A 140 -9.86 26.18 6.95
CA ALA A 140 -10.96 26.50 7.85
C ALA A 140 -12.22 26.90 7.06
N LEU A 141 -13.37 26.55 7.61
CA LEU A 141 -14.68 26.95 7.13
C LEU A 141 -15.62 27.13 8.31
N ASP A 142 -16.49 28.12 8.23
CA ASP A 142 -17.60 28.26 9.17
C ASP A 142 -18.78 27.46 8.63
N ILE A 143 -19.42 26.65 9.46
CA ILE A 143 -20.47 25.72 9.03
C ILE A 143 -21.61 25.65 10.04
N LYS A 144 -22.82 25.44 9.53
CA LYS A 144 -24.05 25.25 10.32
C LYS A 144 -25.04 24.36 9.59
N GLY A 145 -25.68 23.45 10.31
CA GLY A 145 -26.81 22.65 9.85
C GLY A 145 -28.14 23.40 9.95
N ASP A 146 -29.09 23.09 9.06
CA ASP A 146 -30.46 23.61 9.16
C ASP A 146 -31.41 22.62 9.86
N PRO A 147 -31.72 22.80 11.16
CA PRO A 147 -32.65 21.91 11.85
C PRO A 147 -34.07 21.93 11.27
N LYS A 148 -34.48 23.02 10.59
CA LYS A 148 -35.84 23.13 10.01
C LYS A 148 -36.02 22.26 8.77
N ARG A 149 -34.95 22.02 8.01
CA ARG A 149 -34.96 21.15 6.82
C ARG A 149 -34.31 19.78 7.07
N GLY A 150 -33.67 19.60 8.22
CA GLY A 150 -32.77 18.49 8.45
C GLY A 150 -31.43 18.72 7.75
N PHE A 151 -30.39 18.07 8.25
CA PHE A 151 -29.03 18.17 7.72
C PHE A 151 -28.25 16.90 8.06
N THR A 152 -27.11 16.72 7.40
CA THR A 152 -26.18 15.63 7.69
C THR A 152 -25.22 16.14 8.72
N GLU A 153 -24.96 15.34 9.73
CA GLU A 153 -24.02 15.65 10.81
C GLU A 153 -22.58 15.47 10.36
N LYS A 154 -22.35 14.91 9.16
CA LYS A 154 -21.03 14.78 8.57
C LYS A 154 -21.05 14.74 7.05
N PHE A 155 -19.98 15.23 6.43
CA PHE A 155 -19.72 15.12 5.00
C PHE A 155 -18.20 15.10 4.75
N ARG A 156 -17.76 14.89 3.50
CA ARG A 156 -16.34 14.86 3.16
C ARG A 156 -15.95 16.14 2.42
N ILE A 157 -14.76 16.65 2.73
CA ILE A 157 -14.08 17.63 1.88
C ILE A 157 -12.88 16.97 1.20
N GLU A 158 -12.55 17.45 0.01
CA GLU A 158 -11.36 17.07 -0.74
C GLU A 158 -10.65 18.33 -1.23
N VAL A 159 -9.33 18.37 -1.06
CA VAL A 159 -8.47 19.38 -1.68
C VAL A 159 -7.65 18.69 -2.75
N LYS A 160 -7.56 19.30 -3.94
CA LYS A 160 -6.84 18.76 -5.09
C LYS A 160 -5.70 19.66 -5.51
N LYS A 161 -4.67 19.01 -6.07
CA LYS A 161 -3.55 19.65 -6.75
C LYS A 161 -3.27 18.91 -8.06
N CYS A 162 -3.15 19.66 -9.14
CA CYS A 162 -2.70 19.18 -10.43
C CYS A 162 -1.17 18.99 -10.41
N LEU A 163 -0.69 17.85 -10.91
CA LEU A 163 0.74 17.56 -11.03
C LEU A 163 1.33 17.96 -12.39
N ASP A 164 0.46 18.23 -13.37
CA ASP A 164 0.83 18.66 -14.71
C ASP A 164 -0.04 19.86 -15.17
N GLU A 165 0.44 20.59 -16.18
CA GLU A 165 -0.21 21.81 -16.68
C GLU A 165 -1.61 21.56 -17.26
N GLU A 166 -1.87 20.35 -17.76
CA GLU A 166 -3.17 19.96 -18.32
C GLU A 166 -4.14 19.41 -17.26
N CYS A 167 -3.67 19.30 -16.01
CA CYS A 167 -4.35 18.66 -14.89
C CYS A 167 -4.86 17.25 -15.19
N GLN A 168 -4.11 16.49 -15.99
CA GLN A 168 -4.43 15.09 -16.26
C GLN A 168 -4.11 14.20 -15.06
N GLN A 169 -3.11 14.58 -14.27
CA GLN A 169 -2.73 13.94 -13.01
C GLN A 169 -3.02 14.88 -11.85
N THR A 170 -3.63 14.32 -10.80
CA THR A 170 -3.91 15.05 -9.57
C THR A 170 -3.55 14.20 -8.37
N ILE A 171 -3.09 14.87 -7.32
CA ILE A 171 -3.13 14.34 -5.95
C ILE A 171 -4.29 14.98 -5.21
N GLN A 172 -4.85 14.26 -4.25
CA GLN A 172 -5.99 14.74 -3.48
C GLN A 172 -5.94 14.21 -2.06
N GLY A 173 -6.15 15.10 -1.09
CA GLY A 173 -6.30 14.71 0.31
C GLY A 173 -7.69 15.07 0.81
N SER A 174 -8.26 14.22 1.65
CA SER A 174 -9.63 14.37 2.12
C SER A 174 -9.74 14.39 3.64
N ALA A 175 -10.82 14.99 4.12
CA ALA A 175 -11.17 14.97 5.54
C ALA A 175 -12.68 14.85 5.72
N VAL A 176 -13.07 14.16 6.78
CA VAL A 176 -14.45 14.14 7.26
C VAL A 176 -14.69 15.37 8.13
N ILE A 177 -15.77 16.09 7.84
CA ILE A 177 -16.20 17.29 8.53
C ILE A 177 -17.50 17.01 9.27
N SER A 178 -17.54 17.36 10.56
CA SER A 178 -18.76 17.31 11.37
C SER A 178 -19.57 18.59 11.24
N VAL A 179 -20.88 18.48 11.42
CA VAL A 179 -21.84 19.59 11.34
C VAL A 179 -22.78 19.53 12.53
N SER A 180 -23.04 20.66 13.16
CA SER A 180 -24.02 20.80 14.24
C SER A 180 -25.13 21.80 13.86
N GLU A 181 -26.12 21.96 14.73
CA GLU A 181 -27.19 22.96 14.56
C GLU A 181 -26.71 24.40 14.78
N GLU A 182 -25.51 24.59 15.33
CA GLU A 182 -24.93 25.89 15.62
C GLU A 182 -23.83 26.25 14.61
N TRP A 183 -23.49 27.54 14.53
CA TRP A 183 -22.33 27.96 13.76
C TRP A 183 -21.05 27.51 14.45
N GLU A 184 -20.21 26.79 13.72
CA GLU A 184 -18.92 26.33 14.18
C GLU A 184 -17.85 26.59 13.12
N THR A 185 -16.66 27.04 13.54
CA THR A 185 -15.50 27.06 12.66
C THR A 185 -14.79 25.71 12.73
N VAL A 186 -14.87 24.95 11.65
CA VAL A 186 -14.08 23.72 11.51
C VAL A 186 -12.68 24.10 11.03
N ASN A 187 -11.65 23.55 11.69
CA ASN A 187 -10.26 23.72 11.32
C ASN A 187 -9.66 22.35 10.97
N VAL A 188 -9.25 22.18 9.72
CA VAL A 188 -8.68 20.94 9.19
C VAL A 188 -7.19 21.15 8.98
N PRO A 189 -6.32 20.50 9.78
CA PRO A 189 -4.88 20.56 9.53
C PRO A 189 -4.58 19.99 8.15
N LEU A 190 -3.76 20.68 7.34
CA LEU A 190 -3.40 20.20 6.00
C LEU A 190 -2.67 18.86 6.07
N ASN A 191 -1.93 18.61 7.15
CA ASN A 191 -1.26 17.34 7.40
C ASN A 191 -2.22 16.14 7.59
N LYS A 192 -3.51 16.37 7.85
CA LYS A 192 -4.52 15.30 7.89
C LYS A 192 -5.06 14.93 6.51
N LEU A 193 -4.85 15.78 5.50
CA LEU A 193 -5.22 15.52 4.11
C LEU A 193 -4.12 14.66 3.46
N THR A 194 -4.00 13.41 3.90
CA THR A 194 -2.81 12.57 3.65
C THR A 194 -2.48 12.37 2.17
N GLY A 195 -3.48 12.34 1.30
CA GLY A 195 -3.29 12.23 -0.15
C GLY A 195 -2.87 13.54 -0.84
N LEU A 196 -2.71 14.65 -0.12
CA LEU A 196 -1.99 15.83 -0.63
C LEU A 196 -0.47 15.68 -0.57
N ILE A 197 0.06 14.67 0.12
CA ILE A 197 1.50 14.44 0.20
C ILE A 197 1.93 13.73 -1.08
N ASP A 198 2.71 14.44 -1.90
CA ASP A 198 3.31 13.90 -3.12
C ASP A 198 4.54 13.07 -2.75
N PHE A 199 4.29 11.80 -2.46
CA PHE A 199 5.29 10.84 -2.08
C PHE A 199 6.28 10.46 -3.20
N SER A 200 6.02 10.90 -4.44
CA SER A 200 6.99 10.78 -5.52
C SER A 200 8.13 11.81 -5.42
N ASP A 201 7.92 12.88 -4.63
CA ASP A 201 8.95 13.85 -4.28
C ASP A 201 9.71 13.38 -3.02
N PRO A 202 11.02 13.07 -3.13
CA PRO A 202 11.87 12.71 -2.00
C PRO A 202 11.84 13.70 -0.84
N ASP A 203 11.57 14.98 -1.08
CA ASP A 203 11.59 16.00 -0.04
C ASP A 203 10.31 16.00 0.81
N ALA A 204 9.16 15.61 0.23
CA ALA A 204 7.87 15.51 0.91
C ALA A 204 7.88 14.52 2.08
N TRP A 205 8.75 13.52 2.01
CA TRP A 205 9.00 12.54 3.08
C TRP A 205 9.59 13.12 4.35
N THR A 206 10.23 14.29 4.26
CA THR A 206 10.81 14.98 5.41
C THR A 206 10.07 16.26 5.76
N ASP A 207 9.39 16.84 4.77
CA ASP A 207 8.60 18.05 4.92
C ASP A 207 7.37 17.97 4.02
N PRO A 208 6.22 17.48 4.52
CA PRO A 208 4.98 17.35 3.75
C PRO A 208 4.50 18.66 3.12
N LYS A 209 4.91 19.81 3.67
CA LYS A 209 4.54 21.12 3.11
C LYS A 209 5.05 21.29 1.69
N LYS A 210 6.12 20.61 1.29
CA LYS A 210 6.64 20.63 -0.08
C LYS A 210 5.58 20.31 -1.11
N SER A 211 4.60 19.48 -0.76
CA SER A 211 3.54 19.07 -1.66
C SER A 211 2.38 20.07 -1.75
N TYR A 212 2.26 21.02 -0.82
CA TYR A 212 1.11 21.93 -0.72
C TYR A 212 1.22 23.20 -1.60
N ASP A 213 2.17 23.24 -2.53
CA ASP A 213 2.24 24.34 -3.49
C ASP A 213 1.11 24.23 -4.53
N HIS A 214 0.60 25.38 -4.98
CA HIS A 214 -0.37 25.50 -6.08
C HIS A 214 -1.61 24.59 -5.93
N LEU A 215 -2.33 24.67 -4.82
CA LEU A 215 -3.61 23.96 -4.63
C LEU A 215 -4.67 24.50 -5.59
N ASP A 216 -5.43 23.61 -6.24
CA ASP A 216 -6.25 23.93 -7.41
C ASP A 216 -7.75 23.98 -7.14
N GLU A 217 -8.25 23.08 -6.31
CA GLU A 217 -9.69 22.90 -6.11
C GLU A 217 -10.01 22.40 -4.71
N LEU A 218 -11.08 22.94 -4.12
CA LEU A 218 -11.73 22.42 -2.93
C LEU A 218 -13.10 21.88 -3.33
N ILE A 219 -13.41 20.67 -2.87
CA ILE A 219 -14.67 19.98 -3.15
C ILE A 219 -15.32 19.58 -1.82
N ILE A 220 -16.63 19.78 -1.75
CA ILE A 220 -17.54 19.30 -0.71
C ILE A 220 -18.34 18.16 -1.31
N ILE A 221 -18.45 17.06 -0.57
CA ILE A 221 -19.04 15.81 -1.03
C ILE A 221 -20.08 15.31 -0.03
N PHE A 222 -21.32 15.20 -0.49
CA PHE A 222 -22.35 14.36 0.10
C PHE A 222 -22.34 13.01 -0.61
N ASN A 223 -22.23 11.93 0.15
CA ASN A 223 -22.27 10.57 -0.35
C ASN A 223 -23.33 9.79 0.42
N ASP A 224 -24.18 9.06 -0.29
CA ASP A 224 -25.32 8.34 0.24
C ASP A 224 -24.96 7.34 1.35
N VAL A 225 -23.81 6.68 1.29
CA VAL A 225 -23.34 5.76 2.34
C VAL A 225 -22.82 6.51 3.57
N PHE A 226 -22.27 7.71 3.37
CA PHE A 226 -21.56 8.45 4.41
C PHE A 226 -22.45 9.40 5.22
N VAL A 227 -23.43 10.06 4.59
CA VAL A 227 -24.27 11.08 5.25
C VAL A 227 -25.19 10.48 6.31
N THR A 228 -25.42 11.21 7.41
CA THR A 228 -26.36 10.75 8.46
C THR A 228 -27.83 11.06 8.12
N LYS A 229 -28.05 12.01 7.20
CA LYS A 229 -29.36 12.25 6.57
C LYS A 229 -29.19 12.34 5.07
N LYS A 230 -30.05 11.62 4.35
CA LYS A 230 -30.00 11.53 2.88
C LYS A 230 -30.36 12.83 2.19
N SER A 231 -31.21 13.65 2.79
CA SER A 231 -31.53 14.98 2.27
C SER A 231 -31.50 16.00 3.39
N GLY A 232 -31.12 17.22 3.05
CA GLY A 232 -31.05 18.28 4.03
C GLY A 232 -30.43 19.56 3.49
N ARG A 233 -30.08 20.44 4.42
CA ARG A 233 -29.51 21.73 4.10
C ARG A 233 -28.45 22.15 5.11
N ILE A 234 -27.32 22.60 4.61
CA ILE A 234 -26.25 23.20 5.41
C ILE A 234 -25.93 24.60 4.90
N PHE A 235 -25.33 25.40 5.77
CA PHE A 235 -24.82 26.73 5.49
C PHE A 235 -23.31 26.73 5.72
N ILE A 236 -22.58 27.37 4.82
CA ILE A 236 -21.12 27.48 4.86
C ILE A 236 -20.75 28.94 4.62
N ASP A 237 -19.76 29.41 5.37
CA ASP A 237 -19.22 30.75 5.24
C ASP A 237 -17.69 30.74 5.46
N ASN A 238 -17.01 31.80 5.03
CA ASN A 238 -15.61 32.10 5.29
C ASN A 238 -14.65 30.91 5.05
N ILE A 239 -14.66 30.32 3.85
CA ILE A 239 -13.68 29.31 3.46
C ILE A 239 -12.31 29.98 3.35
N ARG A 240 -11.33 29.53 4.15
CA ARG A 240 -10.03 30.21 4.28
C ARG A 240 -8.90 29.27 4.65
N PHE A 241 -7.69 29.57 4.19
CA PHE A 241 -6.48 28.96 4.73
C PHE A 241 -5.90 29.82 5.84
N LEU A 242 -5.43 29.18 6.90
CA LEU A 242 -4.92 29.82 8.12
C LEU A 242 -3.51 29.31 8.42
N ASN A 243 -2.65 30.23 8.85
CA ASN A 243 -1.41 29.87 9.54
C ASN A 243 -1.59 30.06 11.05
N THR A 244 -1.76 28.95 11.77
CA THR A 244 -1.94 28.93 13.23
C THR A 244 -0.61 28.81 13.98
N GLY A 245 0.48 28.51 13.27
CA GLY A 245 1.79 28.18 13.84
C GLY A 245 1.84 26.79 14.48
N LYS A 246 0.81 25.95 14.29
CA LYS A 246 0.62 24.64 14.93
C LYS A 246 0.13 23.60 13.92
N PRO A 247 0.96 23.15 12.98
CA PRO A 247 0.53 22.27 11.89
C PRO A 247 0.04 20.88 12.32
N GLY A 248 0.25 20.49 13.57
CA GLY A 248 -0.07 19.17 14.07
C GLY A 248 0.85 18.08 13.50
N PRO A 249 0.59 16.82 13.89
CA PRO A 249 1.35 15.67 13.38
C PRO A 249 1.14 15.48 11.87
N SER A 250 2.03 14.72 11.25
CA SER A 250 1.98 14.36 9.82
C SER A 250 2.09 12.85 9.57
N ALA A 251 1.76 12.44 8.35
CA ALA A 251 1.85 11.04 7.94
C ALA A 251 3.30 10.51 7.86
N VAL A 252 4.29 11.41 7.87
CA VAL A 252 5.73 11.06 7.81
C VAL A 252 6.42 11.13 9.17
N ASP A 253 5.69 11.49 10.23
CA ASP A 253 6.22 11.50 11.59
C ASP A 253 6.56 10.08 12.05
N GLN A 254 7.68 9.94 12.74
CA GLN A 254 8.12 8.66 13.30
C GLN A 254 7.90 8.59 14.82
N PRO A 255 7.55 7.41 15.36
CA PRO A 255 7.50 7.20 16.81
C PRO A 255 8.86 7.45 17.48
N PRO A 256 8.87 8.01 18.70
CA PRO A 256 10.08 8.10 19.49
C PRO A 256 10.56 6.69 19.89
N ARG A 257 11.88 6.50 19.95
CA ARG A 257 12.48 5.29 20.53
C ARG A 257 12.41 5.35 22.06
N THR A 258 12.00 4.25 22.68
CA THR A 258 11.85 4.15 24.14
C THR A 258 13.18 3.87 24.84
N GLU A 259 14.07 3.14 24.17
CA GLU A 259 15.36 2.70 24.73
C GLU A 259 16.51 2.86 23.72
N SER A 260 17.73 3.02 24.24
CA SER A 260 18.95 2.97 23.42
C SER A 260 19.51 1.56 23.44
N LYS A 261 19.69 0.97 22.25
CA LYS A 261 20.26 -0.38 22.07
C LYS A 261 21.74 -0.44 22.43
N THR A 262 22.45 0.67 22.23
CA THR A 262 23.89 0.81 22.35
C THR A 262 24.27 2.29 22.32
N GLU A 263 25.44 2.66 22.85
CA GLU A 263 25.98 4.02 22.75
C GLU A 263 26.57 4.32 21.36
N LEU A 264 26.68 3.30 20.50
CA LEU A 264 27.19 3.44 19.13
C LEU A 264 26.22 4.25 18.27
N LYS A 265 26.78 5.07 17.38
CA LYS A 265 26.00 5.88 16.43
C LYS A 265 25.49 5.01 15.29
N HIS A 266 24.20 5.12 14.99
CA HIS A 266 23.50 4.27 14.02
C HIS A 266 24.12 4.23 12.61
N ASP A 267 24.76 5.33 12.18
CA ASP A 267 25.37 5.48 10.86
C ASP A 267 26.82 5.00 10.77
N THR A 268 27.35 4.34 11.80
CA THR A 268 28.74 3.85 11.81
C THR A 268 28.85 2.36 11.56
N LEU A 269 29.99 1.93 11.02
CA LEU A 269 30.28 0.52 10.77
C LEU A 269 30.30 -0.31 12.06
N GLU A 270 30.73 0.28 13.17
CA GLU A 270 30.71 -0.37 14.48
C GLU A 270 29.28 -0.70 14.93
N TYR A 271 28.31 0.18 14.66
CA TYR A 271 26.90 -0.09 14.95
C TYR A 271 26.37 -1.25 14.10
N GLN A 272 26.70 -1.25 12.81
CA GLN A 272 26.31 -2.33 11.90
C GLN A 272 26.94 -3.68 12.33
N ARG A 273 28.21 -3.68 12.76
CA ARG A 273 28.86 -4.85 13.36
C ARG A 273 28.25 -5.28 14.68
N PHE A 274 27.80 -4.33 15.51
CA PHE A 274 27.02 -4.65 16.70
C PHE A 274 25.73 -5.38 16.34
N LEU A 275 25.01 -4.95 15.29
CA LEU A 275 23.81 -5.66 14.83
C LEU A 275 24.13 -7.08 14.37
N ILE A 276 25.29 -7.36 13.77
CA ILE A 276 25.71 -8.75 13.47
C ILE A 276 25.71 -9.61 14.74
N THR A 277 26.14 -9.08 15.88
CA THR A 277 26.15 -9.82 17.16
C THR A 277 24.75 -10.13 17.71
N ARG A 278 23.71 -9.46 17.18
CA ARG A 278 22.30 -9.74 17.48
C ARG A 278 21.73 -10.87 16.63
N LEU A 279 22.40 -11.25 15.55
CA LEU A 279 21.93 -12.27 14.62
C LEU A 279 22.40 -13.66 15.02
N ARG A 280 21.68 -14.70 14.59
CA ARG A 280 22.08 -16.10 14.85
C ARG A 280 23.35 -16.45 14.07
N GLY A 281 23.48 -15.88 12.88
CA GLY A 281 24.67 -15.99 12.04
C GLY A 281 24.73 -14.84 11.04
N PHE A 282 25.86 -14.75 10.34
CA PHE A 282 26.09 -13.77 9.29
C PHE A 282 27.13 -14.33 8.31
N PRO A 283 27.13 -13.96 7.01
CA PRO A 283 28.06 -14.53 6.05
C PRO A 283 29.52 -14.28 6.44
N GLU A 284 30.36 -15.32 6.35
CA GLU A 284 31.80 -15.20 6.63
C GLU A 284 32.56 -14.61 5.44
N LYS A 285 32.04 -14.78 4.22
CA LYS A 285 32.67 -14.30 2.98
C LYS A 285 31.63 -13.86 1.97
N VAL A 286 31.98 -12.89 1.14
CA VAL A 286 31.16 -12.55 -0.03
C VAL A 286 31.35 -13.65 -1.07
N ARG A 287 30.43 -14.62 -1.08
CA ARG A 287 30.46 -15.75 -2.01
C ARG A 287 29.82 -15.37 -3.34
N VAL A 288 30.39 -15.92 -4.42
CA VAL A 288 29.75 -16.02 -5.73
C VAL A 288 29.80 -17.48 -6.16
N SER A 289 28.66 -18.14 -6.23
CA SER A 289 28.55 -19.53 -6.70
C SER A 289 28.15 -19.56 -8.17
N ARG A 290 28.81 -20.43 -8.96
CA ARG A 290 28.53 -20.60 -10.41
C ARG A 290 28.28 -22.05 -10.83
N GLU A 291 28.64 -23.01 -9.98
CA GLU A 291 28.49 -24.44 -10.24
C GLU A 291 27.28 -24.96 -9.48
N PHE A 292 26.37 -25.62 -10.20
CA PHE A 292 25.12 -26.14 -9.66
C PHE A 292 24.77 -27.49 -10.29
N PRO A 293 23.97 -28.34 -9.61
CA PRO A 293 23.45 -29.58 -10.17
C PRO A 293 22.74 -29.34 -11.51
N GLN A 294 22.88 -30.28 -12.45
CA GLN A 294 22.22 -30.19 -13.77
C GLN A 294 20.74 -30.53 -13.69
N GLU A 295 20.39 -31.50 -12.84
CA GLU A 295 18.99 -31.89 -12.61
C GLU A 295 18.21 -30.74 -11.98
N GLU A 296 17.07 -30.39 -12.59
CA GLU A 296 16.22 -29.26 -12.19
C GLU A 296 15.84 -29.35 -10.71
N ARG A 297 15.38 -30.53 -10.28
CA ARG A 297 14.95 -30.74 -8.90
C ARG A 297 16.08 -30.55 -7.90
N GLU A 298 17.28 -31.03 -8.21
CA GLU A 298 18.45 -30.88 -7.33
C GLU A 298 18.90 -29.43 -7.27
N PHE A 299 18.91 -28.73 -8.40
CA PHE A 299 19.19 -27.30 -8.47
C PHE A 299 18.22 -26.50 -7.60
N LEU A 300 16.92 -26.71 -7.75
CA LEU A 300 15.91 -25.98 -6.97
C LEU A 300 15.99 -26.30 -5.46
N ILE A 301 16.33 -27.54 -5.08
CA ILE A 301 16.58 -27.90 -3.67
C ILE A 301 17.80 -27.16 -3.12
N GLU A 302 18.86 -27.01 -3.91
CA GLU A 302 20.04 -26.25 -3.50
C GLU A 302 19.71 -24.76 -3.34
N VAL A 303 18.98 -24.18 -4.31
CA VAL A 303 18.47 -22.80 -4.20
C VAL A 303 17.63 -22.60 -2.95
N ALA A 304 16.69 -23.51 -2.68
CA ALA A 304 15.85 -23.44 -1.48
C ALA A 304 16.66 -23.60 -0.19
N ARG A 305 17.66 -24.47 -0.16
CA ARG A 305 18.51 -24.69 1.02
C ARG A 305 19.35 -23.46 1.36
N ASP A 306 19.97 -22.86 0.35
CA ASP A 306 20.77 -21.65 0.54
C ASP A 306 19.87 -20.46 0.92
N THR A 307 18.71 -20.34 0.28
CA THR A 307 17.70 -19.33 0.63
C THR A 307 17.21 -19.50 2.08
N TRP A 308 16.96 -20.73 2.53
CA TRP A 308 16.59 -21.02 3.93
C TRP A 308 17.68 -20.57 4.92
N LYS A 309 18.96 -20.65 4.54
CA LYS A 309 20.07 -20.22 5.39
C LYS A 309 19.94 -18.74 5.80
N PHE A 310 19.35 -17.89 4.95
CA PHE A 310 19.00 -16.51 5.33
C PHE A 310 18.12 -16.48 6.59
N PHE A 311 17.01 -17.22 6.59
CA PHE A 311 16.08 -17.27 7.72
C PHE A 311 16.61 -18.08 8.91
N ASP A 312 17.59 -18.94 8.67
CA ASP A 312 18.29 -19.66 9.72
C ASP A 312 19.34 -18.79 10.44
N GLU A 313 19.92 -17.79 9.79
CA GLU A 313 21.01 -16.99 10.37
C GLU A 313 20.61 -15.54 10.65
N VAL A 314 19.92 -14.89 9.73
CA VAL A 314 19.54 -13.47 9.75
C VAL A 314 18.22 -13.27 10.49
N ILE A 315 18.25 -13.57 11.77
CA ILE A 315 17.13 -13.38 12.70
C ILE A 315 17.68 -12.90 14.03
N ASP A 316 16.97 -11.97 14.68
CA ASP A 316 17.37 -11.50 16.00
C ASP A 316 17.30 -12.64 17.02
N VAL A 317 18.38 -12.91 17.76
CA VAL A 317 18.45 -14.09 18.65
C VAL A 317 17.73 -13.91 19.99
N GLN A 318 17.38 -12.68 20.37
CA GLN A 318 16.71 -12.43 21.64
C GLN A 318 15.19 -12.35 21.48
N ASN A 319 14.75 -11.68 20.42
CA ASN A 319 13.34 -11.49 20.12
C ASN A 319 12.83 -12.39 18.99
N HIS A 320 13.71 -13.13 18.31
CA HIS A 320 13.30 -14.13 17.31
C HIS A 320 12.44 -13.53 16.18
N LEU A 321 12.68 -12.26 15.84
CA LEU A 321 12.03 -11.57 14.72
C LEU A 321 12.96 -11.56 13.50
N PRO A 322 12.44 -11.90 12.29
CA PRO A 322 13.22 -11.79 11.06
C PRO A 322 13.52 -10.31 10.79
N LEU A 323 14.71 -10.00 10.30
CA LEU A 323 15.02 -8.64 9.85
C LEU A 323 14.40 -8.38 8.48
N ASP A 324 14.16 -7.11 8.15
CA ASP A 324 13.64 -6.74 6.83
C ASP A 324 14.66 -6.97 5.72
N ASN A 325 15.90 -6.51 5.92
CA ASN A 325 16.95 -6.63 4.92
C ASN A 325 18.36 -6.49 5.48
N ILE A 326 19.33 -7.05 4.74
CA ILE A 326 20.76 -6.80 4.91
C ILE A 326 21.42 -6.52 3.56
N THR A 327 22.37 -5.59 3.53
CA THR A 327 23.31 -5.35 2.43
C THR A 327 24.69 -5.76 2.89
N LEU A 328 25.37 -6.61 2.12
CA LEU A 328 26.74 -7.02 2.43
C LEU A 328 27.74 -5.94 1.99
N GLY A 329 28.86 -5.84 2.72
CA GLY A 329 29.99 -5.03 2.28
C GLY A 329 30.64 -5.54 0.98
N GLU A 330 31.39 -4.66 0.31
CA GLU A 330 31.90 -4.91 -1.05
C GLU A 330 32.96 -6.03 -1.10
N GLU A 331 33.97 -5.97 -0.22
CA GLU A 331 35.07 -6.96 -0.16
C GLU A 331 34.85 -8.00 0.95
N GLN A 332 34.43 -7.54 2.13
CA GLN A 332 34.12 -8.36 3.30
C GLN A 332 32.64 -8.15 3.65
N PRO A 333 31.91 -9.21 4.05
CA PRO A 333 30.50 -9.07 4.39
C PRO A 333 30.23 -8.00 5.44
N ASP A 334 31.10 -7.85 6.43
CA ASP A 334 31.00 -6.88 7.52
C ASP A 334 31.81 -5.58 7.30
N GLY A 335 32.20 -5.31 6.05
CA GLY A 335 33.08 -4.21 5.65
C GLY A 335 32.36 -2.96 5.13
N GLU A 336 33.07 -2.16 4.32
CA GLU A 336 32.50 -0.96 3.69
C GLU A 336 31.28 -1.33 2.82
N GLY A 337 30.18 -0.59 3.01
CA GLY A 337 28.90 -0.85 2.33
C GLY A 337 27.91 -1.71 3.13
N LEU A 338 28.34 -2.29 4.28
CA LEU A 338 27.46 -3.03 5.17
C LEU A 338 26.27 -2.18 5.63
N TRP A 339 25.08 -2.75 5.53
CA TRP A 339 23.86 -2.20 6.10
C TRP A 339 22.95 -3.31 6.63
N ILE A 340 22.44 -3.18 7.84
CA ILE A 340 21.50 -4.10 8.46
C ILE A 340 20.29 -3.27 8.92
N GLY A 341 19.11 -3.59 8.38
CA GLY A 341 17.85 -3.03 8.85
C GLY A 341 17.46 -3.71 10.15
N ASP A 342 17.68 -3.05 11.28
CA ASP A 342 17.35 -3.51 12.64
C ASP A 342 15.85 -3.42 12.98
N TYR A 343 15.03 -3.60 11.96
CA TYR A 343 13.57 -3.57 12.00
C TYR A 343 12.99 -4.67 11.12
N THR A 344 11.70 -4.92 11.29
CA THR A 344 10.93 -5.88 10.51
C THR A 344 9.59 -5.28 10.12
N ASN A 345 9.11 -5.63 8.91
CA ASN A 345 7.71 -5.48 8.56
C ASN A 345 6.94 -6.71 9.03
N VAL A 346 5.70 -6.56 9.49
CA VAL A 346 4.87 -7.71 9.91
C VAL A 346 4.54 -8.69 8.75
N THR A 347 4.58 -8.24 7.49
CA THR A 347 4.64 -9.11 6.29
C THR A 347 5.80 -10.11 6.38
N ASN A 348 7.00 -9.65 6.75
CA ASN A 348 8.18 -10.52 6.86
C ASN A 348 8.00 -11.56 7.95
N VAL A 349 7.27 -11.24 9.02
CA VAL A 349 6.91 -12.22 10.05
C VAL A 349 6.00 -13.30 9.46
N GLY A 350 4.92 -12.92 8.76
CA GLY A 350 4.03 -13.88 8.09
C GLY A 350 4.76 -14.77 7.08
N ILE A 351 5.63 -14.17 6.27
CA ILE A 351 6.46 -14.87 5.29
C ILE A 351 7.49 -15.77 5.98
N TYR A 352 8.11 -15.34 7.08
CA TYR A 352 9.01 -16.18 7.88
C TYR A 352 8.30 -17.43 8.41
N LEU A 353 7.07 -17.31 8.91
CA LEU A 353 6.29 -18.48 9.35
C LEU A 353 6.13 -19.50 8.22
N MET A 354 5.79 -19.03 7.00
CA MET A 354 5.68 -19.89 5.82
C MET A 354 7.03 -20.47 5.37
N SER A 355 8.12 -19.71 5.51
CA SER A 355 9.49 -20.17 5.26
C SER A 355 9.92 -21.28 6.22
N VAL A 356 9.58 -21.18 7.51
CA VAL A 356 9.84 -22.23 8.51
C VAL A 356 9.06 -23.51 8.18
N VAL A 357 7.78 -23.38 7.80
CA VAL A 357 6.97 -24.53 7.33
C VAL A 357 7.59 -25.14 6.07
N SER A 358 8.05 -24.30 5.13
CA SER A 358 8.67 -24.77 3.89
C SER A 358 10.00 -25.49 4.11
N ALA A 359 10.82 -25.02 5.06
CA ALA A 359 12.05 -25.70 5.44
C ALA A 359 11.77 -27.06 6.10
N TYR A 360 10.67 -27.19 6.85
CA TYR A 360 10.21 -28.47 7.36
C TYR A 360 9.75 -29.41 6.23
N ASP A 361 8.92 -28.92 5.30
CA ASP A 361 8.41 -29.69 4.16
C ASP A 361 9.53 -30.23 3.27
N LEU A 362 10.57 -29.42 3.05
CA LEU A 362 11.75 -29.77 2.25
C LEU A 362 12.76 -30.64 3.04
N GLY A 363 12.52 -30.91 4.33
CA GLY A 363 13.37 -31.74 5.18
C GLY A 363 14.66 -31.07 5.66
N PHE A 364 14.75 -29.74 5.62
CA PHE A 364 15.92 -28.99 6.12
C PHE A 364 15.96 -28.89 7.64
N ILE A 365 14.79 -28.91 8.30
CA ILE A 365 14.66 -28.87 9.76
C ILE A 365 13.64 -29.90 10.26
N SER A 366 13.78 -30.35 11.51
CA SER A 366 12.80 -31.22 12.13
C SER A 366 11.52 -30.48 12.53
N ARG A 367 10.45 -31.23 12.78
CA ARG A 367 9.17 -30.70 13.26
C ARG A 367 9.32 -29.95 14.59
N GLU A 368 10.10 -30.50 15.53
CA GLU A 368 10.36 -29.86 16.83
C GLU A 368 11.07 -28.52 16.66
N ASN A 369 12.02 -28.44 15.72
CA ASN A 369 12.74 -27.21 15.42
C ASN A 369 11.81 -26.15 14.80
N ALA A 370 10.97 -26.56 13.84
CA ALA A 370 10.00 -25.69 13.19
C ALA A 370 9.00 -25.10 14.21
N VAL A 371 8.37 -25.96 15.02
CA VAL A 371 7.42 -25.54 16.06
C VAL A 371 8.08 -24.60 17.07
N ARG A 372 9.29 -24.92 17.55
CA ARG A 372 10.01 -24.09 18.51
C ARG A 372 10.25 -22.69 17.95
N ARG A 373 10.77 -22.58 16.72
CA ARG A 373 11.03 -21.29 16.05
C ARG A 373 9.76 -20.46 15.89
N ILE A 374 8.68 -21.09 15.42
CA ILE A 374 7.40 -20.40 15.28
C ILE A 374 6.91 -19.90 16.64
N ARG A 375 6.92 -20.72 17.70
CA ARG A 375 6.50 -20.30 19.05
C ARG A 375 7.35 -19.15 19.60
N GLU A 376 8.66 -19.18 19.39
CA GLU A 376 9.57 -18.11 19.80
C GLU A 376 9.21 -16.78 19.10
N THR A 377 9.03 -16.80 17.78
CA THR A 377 8.60 -15.63 16.99
C THR A 377 7.22 -15.14 17.42
N LEU A 378 6.23 -16.04 17.55
CA LEU A 378 4.88 -15.66 18.00
C LEU A 378 4.88 -15.08 19.42
N GLY A 379 5.73 -15.61 20.30
CA GLY A 379 5.91 -15.07 21.65
C GLY A 379 6.51 -13.66 21.67
N ALA A 380 7.25 -13.25 20.64
CA ALA A 380 7.68 -11.87 20.48
C ALA A 380 6.60 -10.99 19.85
N VAL A 381 5.87 -11.52 18.85
CA VAL A 381 4.72 -10.85 18.22
C VAL A 381 3.62 -10.54 19.26
N GLU A 382 3.40 -11.41 20.24
CA GLU A 382 2.46 -11.19 21.35
C GLU A 382 2.87 -10.04 22.28
N LYS A 383 4.16 -9.64 22.30
CA LYS A 383 4.70 -8.55 23.14
C LYS A 383 4.72 -7.19 22.44
N LEU A 384 4.52 -7.14 21.13
CA LEU A 384 4.52 -5.89 20.37
C LEU A 384 3.41 -4.95 20.88
N GLU A 385 3.60 -3.65 20.71
CA GLU A 385 2.52 -2.69 20.88
C GLU A 385 1.55 -2.80 19.70
N TYR A 386 0.25 -2.96 19.95
CA TYR A 386 -0.79 -3.01 18.92
C TYR A 386 -1.58 -1.71 18.91
N HIS A 387 -2.11 -1.36 17.74
CA HIS A 387 -3.14 -0.34 17.66
C HIS A 387 -4.44 -0.83 18.33
N ALA A 388 -5.32 0.11 18.74
CA ALA A 388 -6.58 -0.21 19.40
C ALA A 388 -7.53 -1.07 18.54
N SER A 389 -7.36 -1.08 17.22
CA SER A 389 -8.08 -1.98 16.31
C SER A 389 -7.67 -3.46 16.43
N GLY A 390 -6.63 -3.75 17.21
CA GLY A 390 -6.10 -5.10 17.39
C GLY A 390 -5.10 -5.54 16.32
N PHE A 391 -4.81 -4.68 15.33
CA PHE A 391 -3.76 -4.90 14.34
C PHE A 391 -2.42 -4.31 14.79
N PRO A 392 -1.30 -4.93 14.39
CA PRO A 392 0.02 -4.37 14.63
C PRO A 392 0.27 -3.16 13.70
N TYR A 393 1.21 -2.31 14.08
CA TYR A 393 1.81 -1.33 13.18
C TYR A 393 2.61 -2.06 12.09
N ASN A 394 2.87 -1.40 10.96
CA ASN A 394 3.54 -2.08 9.84
C ASN A 394 5.00 -2.44 10.14
N TYR A 395 5.74 -1.60 10.89
CA TYR A 395 7.15 -1.83 11.24
C TYR A 395 7.46 -1.77 12.73
N TYR A 396 8.35 -2.67 13.14
CA TYR A 396 8.91 -2.73 14.49
C TYR A 396 10.42 -2.90 14.48
N ASP A 397 11.06 -2.32 15.47
CA ASP A 397 12.44 -2.58 15.84
C ASP A 397 12.60 -4.04 16.29
N THR A 398 13.51 -4.81 15.68
CA THR A 398 13.68 -6.23 16.04
C THR A 398 14.37 -6.44 17.38
N THR A 399 15.00 -5.41 17.94
CA THR A 399 15.85 -5.53 19.13
C THR A 399 15.17 -5.05 20.41
N VAL A 400 14.41 -3.95 20.34
CA VAL A 400 13.70 -3.38 21.51
C VAL A 400 12.18 -3.46 21.36
N LEU A 401 11.67 -3.92 20.22
CA LEU A 401 10.24 -4.14 19.94
C LEU A 401 9.38 -2.87 19.84
N ASP A 402 10.02 -1.69 19.79
CA ASP A 402 9.34 -0.43 19.52
C ASP A 402 8.74 -0.43 18.11
N LYS A 403 7.53 0.12 17.96
CA LYS A 403 7.02 0.51 16.64
C LYS A 403 7.92 1.59 16.04
N THR A 404 8.23 1.50 14.76
CA THR A 404 9.03 2.51 14.04
C THR A 404 8.19 3.36 13.08
N SER A 405 6.88 3.11 13.06
CA SER A 405 5.89 3.80 12.23
C SER A 405 4.55 3.87 12.99
N TYR A 406 3.77 4.92 12.73
CA TYR A 406 2.38 5.03 13.22
C TYR A 406 1.34 4.41 12.28
N PHE A 407 1.79 3.83 11.17
CA PHE A 407 0.93 3.29 10.15
C PHE A 407 0.50 1.85 10.47
N VAL A 408 -0.80 1.59 10.39
CA VAL A 408 -1.40 0.27 10.50
C VAL A 408 -1.85 -0.13 9.11
N SER A 409 -1.19 -1.12 8.51
CA SER A 409 -1.32 -1.48 7.10
C SER A 409 -2.24 -2.68 6.90
N PHE A 410 -3.15 -2.60 5.91
CA PHE A 410 -4.02 -3.71 5.54
C PHE A 410 -3.22 -4.90 4.99
N VAL A 411 -2.36 -4.64 4.00
CA VAL A 411 -1.59 -5.71 3.33
C VAL A 411 -0.61 -6.35 4.30
N ASP A 412 0.08 -5.56 5.13
CA ASP A 412 1.06 -6.12 6.05
C ASP A 412 0.40 -6.98 7.14
N SER A 413 -0.70 -6.48 7.70
CA SER A 413 -1.53 -7.26 8.63
C SER A 413 -2.08 -8.52 7.96
N GLY A 414 -2.52 -8.40 6.71
CA GLY A 414 -3.05 -9.50 5.91
C GLY A 414 -2.03 -10.63 5.72
N TRP A 415 -0.80 -10.30 5.31
CA TRP A 415 0.26 -11.31 5.12
C TRP A 415 0.74 -11.95 6.42
N LEU A 416 0.73 -11.23 7.54
CA LEU A 416 0.92 -11.84 8.86
C LEU A 416 -0.16 -12.89 9.15
N LEU A 417 -1.43 -12.54 8.94
CA LEU A 417 -2.56 -13.46 9.19
C LEU A 417 -2.54 -14.67 8.25
N LEU A 418 -2.20 -14.49 6.97
CA LEU A 418 -2.01 -15.60 6.02
C LEU A 418 -0.94 -16.58 6.51
N GLY A 419 0.20 -16.07 6.97
CA GLY A 419 1.26 -16.89 7.56
C GLY A 419 0.83 -17.62 8.83
N LEU A 420 0.01 -16.99 9.68
CA LEU A 420 -0.56 -17.62 10.87
C LEU A 420 -1.50 -18.78 10.53
N TYR A 421 -2.37 -18.64 9.52
CA TYR A 421 -3.23 -19.73 9.04
C TYR A 421 -2.42 -20.91 8.52
N VAL A 422 -1.34 -20.65 7.76
CA VAL A 422 -0.44 -21.70 7.27
C VAL A 422 0.26 -22.41 8.42
N ALA A 423 0.85 -21.67 9.36
CA ALA A 423 1.54 -22.23 10.52
C ALA A 423 0.60 -23.06 11.41
N LYS A 424 -0.60 -22.53 11.67
CA LYS A 424 -1.68 -23.21 12.39
C LYS A 424 -2.03 -24.54 11.74
N ALA A 425 -2.25 -24.55 10.42
CA ALA A 425 -2.60 -25.76 9.68
C ALA A 425 -1.41 -26.75 9.55
N ALA A 426 -0.16 -26.27 9.61
CA ALA A 426 1.02 -27.12 9.57
C ALA A 426 1.26 -27.88 10.87
N PHE A 427 1.02 -27.24 12.01
CA PHE A 427 1.28 -27.79 13.35
C PHE A 427 0.11 -27.55 14.31
N PRO A 428 -1.08 -28.11 14.04
CA PRO A 428 -2.30 -27.78 14.78
C PRO A 428 -2.22 -28.18 16.26
N GLU A 429 -1.58 -29.32 16.57
CA GLU A 429 -1.44 -29.78 17.97
C GLU A 429 -0.66 -28.80 18.85
N GLU A 430 0.34 -28.10 18.28
CA GLU A 430 1.20 -27.20 19.05
C GLU A 430 0.84 -25.71 18.91
N LEU A 431 0.23 -25.31 17.80
CA LEU A 431 0.06 -23.90 17.46
C LEU A 431 -1.39 -23.43 17.41
N ASP A 432 -2.39 -24.33 17.39
CA ASP A 432 -3.80 -23.94 17.21
C ASP A 432 -4.26 -22.87 18.20
N GLU A 433 -3.98 -23.06 19.49
CA GLU A 433 -4.40 -22.13 20.53
C GLU A 433 -3.74 -20.74 20.38
N GLN A 434 -2.41 -20.70 20.21
CA GLN A 434 -1.66 -19.45 20.10
C GLN A 434 -1.99 -18.70 18.79
N ALA A 435 -2.03 -19.42 17.67
CA ALA A 435 -2.36 -18.84 16.38
C ALA A 435 -3.80 -18.33 16.36
N THR A 436 -4.77 -19.07 16.92
CA THR A 436 -6.17 -18.62 16.99
C THR A 436 -6.34 -17.36 17.83
N ARG A 437 -5.62 -17.23 18.95
CA ARG A 437 -5.62 -15.97 19.72
C ARG A 437 -5.10 -14.79 18.91
N LEU A 438 -3.98 -14.96 18.20
CA LEU A 438 -3.41 -13.90 17.35
C LEU A 438 -4.32 -13.55 16.17
N LEU A 439 -4.88 -14.56 15.50
CA LEU A 439 -5.84 -14.40 14.40
C LEU A 439 -7.13 -13.68 14.83
N GLY A 440 -7.52 -13.80 16.10
CA GLY A 440 -8.71 -13.17 16.67
C GLY A 440 -8.50 -11.77 17.23
N ARG A 441 -7.29 -11.18 17.13
CA ARG A 441 -7.03 -9.85 17.72
C ARG A 441 -7.71 -8.71 16.98
N GLY A 442 -7.80 -8.79 15.65
CA GLY A 442 -8.36 -7.75 14.79
C GLY A 442 -9.43 -8.28 13.83
N ASP A 443 -10.35 -7.39 13.44
CA ASP A 443 -11.39 -7.62 12.43
C ASP A 443 -11.02 -6.82 11.17
N LEU A 444 -10.83 -7.50 10.02
CA LEU A 444 -10.38 -6.87 8.77
C LEU A 444 -11.38 -5.85 8.21
N ARG A 445 -12.63 -5.80 8.72
CA ARG A 445 -13.57 -4.69 8.47
C ARG A 445 -12.98 -3.34 8.86
N PHE A 446 -12.03 -3.29 9.77
CA PHE A 446 -11.30 -2.07 10.12
C PHE A 446 -10.71 -1.36 8.89
N PHE A 447 -10.29 -2.09 7.87
CA PHE A 447 -9.72 -1.53 6.64
C PHE A 447 -10.75 -1.36 5.52
N TYR A 448 -11.99 -1.82 5.68
CA TYR A 448 -12.98 -1.82 4.60
C TYR A 448 -13.65 -0.46 4.47
N ASP A 449 -13.59 0.12 3.28
CA ASP A 449 -14.39 1.27 2.89
C ASP A 449 -15.70 0.80 2.24
N PRO A 450 -16.85 0.93 2.91
CA PRO A 450 -18.13 0.53 2.32
C PRO A 450 -18.58 1.45 1.17
N VAL A 451 -17.99 2.66 1.04
CA VAL A 451 -18.32 3.59 -0.05
C VAL A 451 -17.71 3.09 -1.35
N GLU A 452 -16.39 2.90 -1.34
CA GLU A 452 -15.63 2.44 -2.51
C GLU A 452 -15.69 0.91 -2.67
N LYS A 453 -16.21 0.19 -1.67
CA LYS A 453 -16.23 -1.28 -1.57
C LYS A 453 -14.82 -1.87 -1.67
N GLN A 454 -13.82 -1.11 -1.27
CA GLN A 454 -12.39 -1.44 -1.36
C GLN A 454 -11.76 -1.42 0.02
N MET A 455 -10.56 -1.97 0.14
CA MET A 455 -9.78 -1.84 1.37
C MET A 455 -8.95 -0.57 1.30
N TYR A 456 -9.03 0.27 2.33
CA TYR A 456 -8.06 1.33 2.57
C TYR A 456 -6.65 0.74 2.59
N HIS A 457 -5.69 1.53 2.11
CA HIS A 457 -4.27 1.22 2.21
C HIS A 457 -3.88 0.94 3.68
N GLY A 458 -4.39 1.76 4.59
CA GLY A 458 -4.24 1.58 6.03
C GLY A 458 -4.68 2.82 6.82
N TYR A 459 -4.19 2.91 8.07
CA TYR A 459 -4.59 3.92 9.04
C TYR A 459 -3.38 4.58 9.70
N TYR A 460 -3.39 5.91 9.79
CA TYR A 460 -2.37 6.69 10.50
C TYR A 460 -2.81 6.98 11.93
N ALA A 461 -2.29 6.21 12.89
CA ALA A 461 -2.74 6.27 14.29
C ALA A 461 -2.44 7.62 14.96
N ASN A 462 -1.34 8.29 14.60
CA ASN A 462 -0.99 9.62 15.13
C ASN A 462 -1.88 10.75 14.57
N LEU A 463 -2.55 10.51 13.44
CA LEU A 463 -3.44 11.47 12.79
C LEU A 463 -4.92 11.20 13.08
N ASP A 464 -5.24 9.97 13.47
CA ASP A 464 -6.61 9.47 13.61
C ASP A 464 -7.38 9.54 12.28
N VAL A 465 -6.72 9.13 11.18
CA VAL A 465 -7.30 9.12 9.83
C VAL A 465 -6.91 7.88 9.05
N TYR A 466 -7.82 7.42 8.20
CA TYR A 466 -7.49 6.49 7.13
C TYR A 466 -6.63 7.19 6.09
N SER A 467 -5.74 6.44 5.45
CA SER A 467 -5.05 6.90 4.25
C SER A 467 -6.07 7.20 3.15
N ASP A 468 -5.82 8.23 2.35
CA ASP A 468 -6.64 8.56 1.17
C ASP A 468 -6.52 7.54 0.01
N TYR A 469 -5.67 6.52 0.14
CA TYR A 469 -5.43 5.49 -0.87
C TYR A 469 -6.20 4.20 -0.56
N HIS A 470 -6.59 3.49 -1.63
CA HIS A 470 -7.27 2.19 -1.56
C HIS A 470 -6.59 1.17 -2.48
N TYR A 471 -6.75 -0.10 -2.14
CA TYR A 471 -6.38 -1.21 -3.02
C TYR A 471 -7.48 -1.46 -4.06
N GLY A 472 -7.42 -0.68 -5.14
CA GLY A 472 -8.46 -0.64 -6.18
C GLY A 472 -8.24 -1.52 -7.40
N VAL A 473 -7.10 -2.19 -7.56
CA VAL A 473 -6.83 -3.10 -8.69
C VAL A 473 -7.00 -4.56 -8.26
N PHE A 474 -7.78 -5.34 -9.02
CA PHE A 474 -8.07 -6.72 -8.67
C PHE A 474 -6.87 -7.66 -8.80
N TYR A 475 -6.13 -7.54 -9.91
CA TYR A 475 -4.99 -8.39 -10.21
C TYR A 475 -3.71 -7.85 -9.57
N ALA A 476 -3.70 -7.78 -8.24
CA ALA A 476 -2.60 -7.29 -7.40
C ALA A 476 -2.42 -8.20 -6.17
N GLU A 477 -1.35 -7.99 -5.40
CA GLU A 477 -1.02 -8.77 -4.21
C GLU A 477 -2.02 -8.70 -3.04
N PRO A 478 -2.78 -7.59 -2.81
CA PRO A 478 -3.70 -7.50 -1.67
C PRO A 478 -4.88 -8.46 -1.81
N ARG A 479 -5.08 -9.07 -2.99
CA ARG A 479 -6.18 -10.01 -3.22
C ARG A 479 -6.11 -11.23 -2.31
N ALA A 480 -4.91 -11.65 -1.89
CA ALA A 480 -4.76 -12.74 -0.91
C ALA A 480 -5.38 -12.38 0.45
N ALA A 481 -5.08 -11.18 0.96
CA ALA A 481 -5.67 -10.67 2.19
C ALA A 481 -7.18 -10.39 2.03
N SER A 482 -7.60 -9.94 0.84
CA SER A 482 -9.02 -9.69 0.52
C SER A 482 -9.85 -10.98 0.49
N TYR A 483 -9.31 -12.05 -0.11
CA TYR A 483 -9.90 -13.39 -0.09
C TYR A 483 -10.10 -13.85 1.36
N MET A 484 -9.05 -13.75 2.18
CA MET A 484 -9.08 -14.13 3.58
C MET A 484 -10.08 -13.28 4.40
N ALA A 485 -10.18 -11.98 4.15
CA ALA A 485 -11.11 -11.09 4.83
C ALA A 485 -12.57 -11.51 4.61
N ILE A 486 -12.90 -11.89 3.37
CA ILE A 486 -14.24 -12.39 3.04
C ILE A 486 -14.46 -13.79 3.60
N ALA A 487 -13.45 -14.66 3.50
CA ALA A 487 -13.51 -16.02 4.04
C ALA A 487 -13.78 -16.06 5.55
N ARG A 488 -13.24 -15.08 6.29
CA ARG A 488 -13.49 -14.88 7.73
C ARG A 488 -14.87 -14.31 8.04
N GLY A 489 -15.58 -13.75 7.05
CA GLY A 489 -16.81 -12.99 7.25
C GLY A 489 -16.60 -11.57 7.78
N ASP A 490 -15.36 -11.08 7.80
CA ASP A 490 -15.03 -9.72 8.23
C ASP A 490 -15.60 -8.70 7.23
N VAL A 491 -15.47 -9.00 5.93
CA VAL A 491 -15.80 -8.14 4.79
C VAL A 491 -16.81 -8.83 3.86
N PRO A 492 -17.78 -8.09 3.26
CA PRO A 492 -18.77 -8.67 2.34
C PRO A 492 -18.17 -9.19 1.03
N GLU A 493 -18.82 -10.20 0.41
CA GLU A 493 -18.43 -10.76 -0.91
C GLU A 493 -18.38 -9.71 -2.02
N GLU A 494 -19.19 -8.65 -1.91
CA GLU A 494 -19.20 -7.53 -2.85
C GLU A 494 -17.82 -6.87 -3.01
N HIS A 495 -17.00 -6.87 -1.97
CA HIS A 495 -15.63 -6.38 -2.07
C HIS A 495 -14.87 -7.10 -3.18
N TRP A 496 -14.98 -8.43 -3.30
CA TRP A 496 -14.24 -9.20 -4.32
C TRP A 496 -14.64 -8.84 -5.75
N PHE A 497 -15.93 -8.54 -5.97
CA PHE A 497 -16.52 -8.44 -7.31
C PHE A 497 -16.70 -6.99 -7.79
N SER A 498 -17.18 -6.12 -6.91
CA SER A 498 -17.54 -4.74 -7.25
C SER A 498 -16.53 -3.71 -6.76
N GLY A 499 -15.65 -4.08 -5.83
CA GLY A 499 -14.61 -3.20 -5.29
C GLY A 499 -13.41 -3.04 -6.25
N PRO A 500 -12.45 -3.99 -6.27
CA PRO A 500 -11.30 -3.90 -7.15
C PRO A 500 -11.64 -4.07 -8.63
N ILE A 501 -11.06 -3.20 -9.44
CA ILE A 501 -11.27 -3.10 -10.87
C ILE A 501 -10.43 -4.14 -11.61
N ARG A 502 -11.04 -4.87 -12.56
CA ARG A 502 -10.34 -5.76 -13.51
C ARG A 502 -9.76 -4.97 -14.67
N THR A 503 -10.59 -4.11 -15.28
CA THR A 503 -10.18 -3.17 -16.34
C THR A 503 -10.82 -1.80 -16.12
N PHE A 504 -10.01 -0.74 -16.25
CA PHE A 504 -10.50 0.62 -16.05
C PHE A 504 -11.45 1.04 -17.20
N PRO A 505 -12.40 1.95 -16.96
CA PRO A 505 -13.31 2.41 -18.01
C PRO A 505 -12.57 3.03 -19.21
N VAL A 506 -13.15 2.90 -20.41
CA VAL A 506 -12.51 3.33 -21.68
C VAL A 506 -12.15 4.81 -21.74
N HIS A 507 -12.79 5.66 -20.93
CA HIS A 507 -12.53 7.10 -20.90
C HIS A 507 -11.32 7.50 -20.05
N TYR A 508 -10.73 6.57 -19.28
CA TYR A 508 -9.49 6.81 -18.55
C TYR A 508 -8.31 6.71 -19.53
N SER A 509 -7.92 7.82 -20.15
CA SER A 509 -6.95 7.85 -21.26
C SER A 509 -5.50 7.55 -20.86
N TRP A 510 -5.16 7.57 -19.57
CA TRP A 510 -3.80 7.30 -19.07
C TRP A 510 -3.43 5.82 -19.03
N GLN A 511 -4.39 4.92 -19.25
CA GLN A 511 -4.14 3.48 -19.33
C GLN A 511 -3.19 3.15 -20.49
N SER A 512 -2.39 2.09 -20.34
CA SER A 512 -1.44 1.61 -21.36
C SER A 512 -2.11 1.19 -22.68
N GLN A 513 -3.38 0.78 -22.60
CA GLN A 513 -4.26 0.52 -23.73
C GLN A 513 -5.73 0.64 -23.31
N THR A 514 -6.63 0.77 -24.29
CA THR A 514 -8.08 0.66 -24.06
C THR A 514 -8.46 -0.82 -23.90
N PRO A 515 -9.21 -1.21 -22.86
CA PRO A 515 -9.64 -2.60 -22.70
C PRO A 515 -10.59 -3.04 -23.81
N LYS A 516 -10.44 -4.30 -24.22
CA LYS A 516 -11.30 -4.98 -25.16
C LYS A 516 -12.42 -5.72 -24.43
N ASN A 517 -13.57 -5.84 -25.10
CA ASN A 517 -14.75 -6.57 -24.62
C ASN A 517 -15.15 -6.24 -23.16
N ARG A 518 -15.12 -4.95 -22.80
CA ARG A 518 -15.50 -4.49 -21.46
C ARG A 518 -17.02 -4.51 -21.29
N VAL A 519 -17.54 -5.70 -21.01
CA VAL A 519 -18.96 -5.96 -20.77
C VAL A 519 -19.21 -6.27 -19.29
N GLU A 520 -20.37 -5.87 -18.79
CA GLU A 520 -20.83 -6.28 -17.47
C GLU A 520 -21.20 -7.76 -17.49
N LYS A 521 -20.82 -8.47 -16.44
CA LYS A 521 -21.18 -9.87 -16.21
C LYS A 521 -21.66 -10.05 -14.78
N THR A 522 -22.51 -11.05 -14.56
CA THR A 522 -22.97 -11.42 -13.22
C THR A 522 -22.20 -12.66 -12.76
N VAL A 523 -21.50 -12.55 -11.63
CA VAL A 523 -20.80 -13.67 -10.98
C VAL A 523 -21.24 -13.74 -9.53
N LEU A 524 -21.71 -14.91 -9.09
CA LEU A 524 -22.27 -15.09 -7.74
C LEU A 524 -23.35 -14.05 -7.35
N GLY A 525 -24.12 -13.55 -8.33
CA GLY A 525 -25.14 -12.53 -8.10
C GLY A 525 -24.61 -11.08 -8.01
N HIS A 526 -23.31 -10.87 -8.19
CA HIS A 526 -22.67 -9.55 -8.21
C HIS A 526 -22.35 -9.11 -9.64
N THR A 527 -22.53 -7.82 -9.92
CA THR A 527 -22.11 -7.22 -11.19
C THR A 527 -20.61 -6.96 -11.17
N VAL A 528 -19.92 -7.48 -12.17
CA VAL A 528 -18.48 -7.28 -12.41
C VAL A 528 -18.29 -6.67 -13.78
N ASN A 529 -17.49 -5.61 -13.86
CA ASN A 529 -17.03 -5.07 -15.13
C ASN A 529 -15.91 -5.97 -15.67
N GLY A 530 -16.21 -6.74 -16.72
CA GLY A 530 -15.26 -7.64 -17.38
C GLY A 530 -14.29 -6.91 -18.31
N GLY A 531 -13.95 -7.57 -19.41
CA GLY A 531 -12.96 -7.07 -20.38
C GLY A 531 -11.55 -7.53 -20.08
N TYR A 532 -10.68 -7.30 -21.06
CA TYR A 532 -9.30 -7.75 -21.03
C TYR A 532 -8.40 -6.81 -21.83
N TYR A 533 -7.11 -6.91 -21.57
CA TYR A 533 -6.03 -6.30 -22.33
C TYR A 533 -5.44 -7.36 -23.24
N GLU A 534 -4.85 -6.93 -24.35
CA GLU A 534 -4.22 -7.85 -25.31
C GLU A 534 -2.81 -7.38 -25.64
N TRP A 535 -1.86 -8.31 -25.66
CA TRP A 535 -0.50 -8.08 -26.13
C TRP A 535 -0.09 -9.25 -27.01
N LYS A 536 0.14 -8.96 -28.30
CA LYS A 536 0.32 -9.98 -29.35
C LYS A 536 -0.84 -10.98 -29.34
N ASP A 537 -0.56 -12.25 -29.08
CA ASP A 537 -1.50 -13.37 -29.01
C ASP A 537 -2.03 -13.65 -27.59
N LEU A 538 -1.67 -12.83 -26.60
CA LEU A 538 -2.01 -13.04 -25.19
C LEU A 538 -3.13 -12.11 -24.73
N GLN A 539 -4.21 -12.69 -24.19
CA GLN A 539 -5.31 -11.97 -23.54
C GLN A 539 -5.20 -12.11 -22.02
N TYR A 540 -5.35 -11.00 -21.30
CA TYR A 540 -5.14 -10.97 -19.84
C TYR A 540 -5.94 -9.86 -19.15
N VAL A 541 -6.20 -10.05 -17.87
CA VAL A 541 -6.55 -8.99 -16.93
C VAL A 541 -5.23 -8.40 -16.39
N PRO A 542 -4.96 -7.10 -16.58
CA PRO A 542 -3.68 -6.49 -16.24
C PRO A 542 -3.49 -6.26 -14.74
N SER A 543 -2.24 -6.32 -14.26
CA SER A 543 -1.88 -5.77 -12.94
C SER A 543 -1.67 -4.26 -13.05
N TRP A 544 -1.33 -3.54 -11.98
CA TRP A 544 -1.08 -2.11 -12.08
C TRP A 544 0.21 -1.80 -12.87
N GLY A 545 1.34 -2.32 -12.39
CA GLY A 545 2.66 -2.08 -12.96
C GLY A 545 3.15 -3.13 -13.97
N GLY A 546 2.47 -4.27 -14.10
CA GLY A 546 2.97 -5.41 -14.85
C GLY A 546 4.12 -6.14 -14.13
N SER A 547 4.30 -5.93 -12.83
CA SER A 547 5.34 -6.63 -12.05
C SER A 547 4.95 -8.09 -11.76
N ALA A 548 5.94 -8.95 -11.56
CA ALA A 548 5.68 -10.34 -11.14
C ALA A 548 5.17 -10.42 -9.70
N PHE A 549 5.65 -9.56 -8.80
CA PHE A 549 5.22 -9.50 -7.41
C PHE A 549 3.70 -9.23 -7.27
N GLU A 550 3.20 -8.13 -7.83
CA GLU A 550 1.77 -7.76 -7.76
C GLU A 550 0.90 -8.91 -8.30
N ALA A 551 1.33 -9.50 -9.42
CA ALA A 551 0.55 -10.49 -10.13
C ALA A 551 0.58 -11.87 -9.47
N LEU A 552 1.75 -12.33 -9.01
CA LEU A 552 2.00 -13.75 -8.71
C LEU A 552 2.31 -14.03 -7.24
N MET A 553 2.60 -13.03 -6.39
CA MET A 553 2.78 -13.29 -4.96
C MET A 553 1.58 -14.01 -4.33
N PRO A 554 0.31 -13.67 -4.65
CA PRO A 554 -0.85 -14.39 -4.09
C PRO A 554 -0.88 -15.89 -4.37
N THR A 555 -0.23 -16.36 -5.46
CA THR A 555 -0.21 -17.80 -5.82
C THR A 555 0.64 -18.64 -4.86
N VAL A 556 1.39 -18.01 -3.95
CA VAL A 556 2.11 -18.74 -2.90
C VAL A 556 1.16 -19.30 -1.82
N VAL A 557 -0.04 -18.71 -1.67
CA VAL A 557 -1.06 -19.11 -0.68
C VAL A 557 -2.42 -19.46 -1.28
N LEU A 558 -2.83 -18.80 -2.36
CA LEU A 558 -4.11 -19.05 -3.02
C LEU A 558 -3.99 -20.14 -4.09
N ASN A 559 -4.91 -21.10 -4.09
CA ASN A 559 -4.96 -22.23 -5.04
C ASN A 559 -5.56 -21.85 -6.41
N GLU A 560 -5.11 -20.73 -6.97
CA GLU A 560 -5.68 -20.11 -8.18
C GLU A 560 -5.49 -20.97 -9.44
N LYS A 561 -4.36 -21.66 -9.57
CA LYS A 561 -4.04 -22.49 -10.74
C LYS A 561 -5.04 -23.64 -10.90
N GLU A 562 -5.37 -24.31 -9.80
CA GLU A 562 -6.25 -25.48 -9.77
C GLU A 562 -7.73 -25.09 -9.67
N LEU A 563 -8.06 -24.08 -8.85
CA LEU A 563 -9.46 -23.69 -8.62
C LEU A 563 -10.01 -22.75 -9.71
N ALA A 564 -9.16 -21.96 -10.36
CA ALA A 564 -9.56 -20.94 -11.34
C ALA A 564 -8.91 -21.13 -12.73
N PRO A 565 -8.97 -22.33 -13.36
CA PRO A 565 -8.29 -22.61 -14.63
C PRO A 565 -8.81 -21.78 -15.83
N GLU A 566 -9.96 -21.12 -15.68
CA GLU A 566 -10.55 -20.22 -16.69
C GLU A 566 -10.59 -18.74 -16.23
N GLY A 567 -10.04 -18.45 -15.06
CA GLY A 567 -10.02 -17.14 -14.41
C GLY A 567 -8.59 -16.75 -14.02
N LEU A 568 -8.36 -16.53 -12.73
CA LEU A 568 -7.04 -16.14 -12.19
C LEU A 568 -5.93 -17.13 -12.56
N GLY A 569 -6.16 -18.44 -12.54
CA GLY A 569 -5.17 -19.45 -12.92
C GLY A 569 -4.70 -19.34 -14.37
N ALA A 570 -5.63 -19.09 -15.31
CA ALA A 570 -5.28 -18.79 -16.70
C ALA A 570 -4.54 -17.46 -16.82
N ASN A 571 -4.98 -16.43 -16.10
CA ASN A 571 -4.36 -15.12 -16.12
C ASN A 571 -2.91 -15.16 -15.59
N ASN A 572 -2.67 -15.91 -14.51
CA ASN A 572 -1.35 -16.13 -13.94
C ASN A 572 -0.41 -16.82 -14.94
N ALA A 573 -0.91 -17.83 -15.67
CA ALA A 573 -0.14 -18.49 -16.71
C ALA A 573 0.25 -17.51 -17.83
N VAL A 574 -0.68 -16.65 -18.25
CA VAL A 574 -0.43 -15.61 -19.25
C VAL A 574 0.58 -14.58 -18.75
N HIS A 575 0.46 -14.10 -17.50
CA HIS A 575 1.40 -13.13 -16.94
C HIS A 575 2.80 -13.72 -16.79
N ALA A 576 2.91 -14.97 -16.33
CA ALA A 576 4.17 -15.69 -16.21
C ALA A 576 4.87 -15.87 -17.56
N LEU A 577 4.14 -16.33 -18.58
CA LEU A 577 4.64 -16.40 -19.95
C LEU A 577 4.97 -15.01 -20.52
N GLY A 578 4.17 -14.02 -20.17
CA GLY A 578 4.32 -12.61 -20.53
C GLY A 578 5.62 -12.00 -20.03
N GLN A 579 6.02 -12.27 -18.79
CA GLN A 579 7.32 -11.83 -18.23
C GLN A 579 8.47 -12.31 -19.11
N TYR A 580 8.49 -13.60 -19.44
CA TYR A 580 9.51 -14.22 -20.28
C TYR A 580 9.50 -13.66 -21.71
N ARG A 581 8.34 -13.64 -22.37
CA ARG A 581 8.22 -13.21 -23.77
C ARG A 581 8.45 -11.72 -23.93
N TYR A 582 8.01 -10.89 -23.00
CA TYR A 582 8.26 -9.45 -23.05
C TYR A 582 9.77 -9.17 -22.99
N ALA A 583 10.49 -9.76 -22.04
CA ALA A 583 11.93 -9.56 -21.93
C ALA A 583 12.70 -10.09 -23.15
N THR A 584 12.35 -11.28 -23.65
CA THR A 584 13.11 -11.93 -24.74
C THR A 584 12.73 -11.44 -26.14
N GLU A 585 11.45 -11.17 -26.40
CA GLU A 585 10.97 -10.79 -27.74
C GLU A 585 10.90 -9.27 -27.94
N GLU A 586 10.54 -8.50 -26.91
CA GLU A 586 10.40 -7.04 -27.02
C GLU A 586 11.71 -6.34 -26.65
N LEU A 587 12.28 -6.71 -25.50
CA LEU A 587 13.47 -6.04 -24.96
C LEU A 587 14.78 -6.69 -25.40
N ASN A 588 14.74 -7.88 -26.00
CA ASN A 588 15.91 -8.65 -26.41
C ASN A 588 16.93 -8.86 -25.27
N GLN A 589 16.44 -9.03 -24.05
CA GLN A 589 17.26 -9.19 -22.85
C GLN A 589 17.69 -10.66 -22.67
N PRO A 590 18.92 -10.90 -22.19
CA PRO A 590 19.44 -12.25 -21.99
C PRO A 590 18.83 -12.96 -20.77
N VAL A 591 18.27 -12.18 -19.83
CA VAL A 591 17.62 -12.63 -18.60
C VAL A 591 16.37 -11.79 -18.35
N TRP A 592 15.44 -12.30 -17.55
CA TRP A 592 14.15 -11.67 -17.25
C TRP A 592 13.77 -11.78 -15.78
N GLY A 593 12.70 -11.10 -15.35
CA GLY A 593 12.24 -11.10 -13.96
C GLY A 593 12.04 -9.69 -13.44
N MET A 594 11.07 -8.97 -13.99
CA MET A 594 10.83 -7.57 -13.65
C MET A 594 9.84 -7.48 -12.48
N SER A 595 10.32 -6.94 -11.38
CA SER A 595 9.54 -6.76 -10.16
C SER A 595 10.18 -5.69 -9.28
N PRO A 596 9.44 -5.07 -8.35
CA PRO A 596 10.01 -4.21 -7.34
C PRO A 596 11.21 -4.88 -6.62
N CYS A 597 12.34 -4.18 -6.57
CA CYS A 597 13.61 -4.65 -6.01
C CYS A 597 14.57 -3.47 -5.76
N SER A 598 15.74 -3.73 -5.17
CA SER A 598 16.82 -2.75 -5.08
C SER A 598 17.37 -2.38 -6.44
N VAL A 599 17.76 -1.13 -6.61
CA VAL A 599 18.58 -0.67 -7.72
C VAL A 599 20.06 -0.76 -7.30
N PRO A 600 20.93 -1.48 -8.04
CA PRO A 600 22.35 -1.53 -7.73
C PRO A 600 22.99 -0.13 -7.67
N GLY A 601 23.54 0.23 -6.50
CA GLY A 601 24.12 1.56 -6.25
C GLY A 601 23.11 2.70 -6.06
N GLY A 602 21.81 2.38 -6.02
CA GLY A 602 20.71 3.31 -5.77
C GLY A 602 19.83 2.84 -4.60
N THR A 603 18.56 3.26 -4.65
CA THR A 603 17.52 2.89 -3.67
C THR A 603 16.65 1.77 -4.24
N TYR A 604 15.48 1.55 -3.65
CA TYR A 604 14.46 0.66 -4.18
C TYR A 604 13.69 1.31 -5.34
N ALA A 605 13.20 0.52 -6.31
CA ALA A 605 12.33 1.01 -7.39
C ALA A 605 11.43 -0.09 -7.96
N GLU A 606 10.34 0.32 -8.61
CA GLU A 606 9.40 -0.60 -9.27
C GLU A 606 9.80 -0.88 -10.72
N TYR A 607 9.77 -2.17 -11.06
CA TYR A 607 9.99 -2.68 -12.41
C TYR A 607 8.88 -3.65 -12.80
N GLY A 608 8.53 -3.69 -14.08
CA GLY A 608 7.50 -4.59 -14.58
C GLY A 608 7.58 -4.82 -16.07
N ALA A 609 6.96 -5.91 -16.53
CA ALA A 609 6.71 -6.14 -17.94
C ALA A 609 5.62 -5.16 -18.38
N LYS A 610 6.03 -3.95 -18.81
CA LYS A 610 5.15 -2.79 -19.03
C LYS A 610 3.84 -3.11 -19.75
N ALA A 611 3.90 -3.98 -20.77
CA ALA A 611 2.73 -4.41 -21.53
C ALA A 611 1.62 -4.99 -20.63
N PHE A 612 1.98 -5.72 -19.57
CA PHE A 612 1.06 -6.41 -18.66
C PHE A 612 0.52 -5.53 -17.51
N GLY A 613 0.85 -4.24 -17.52
CA GLY A 613 0.37 -3.26 -16.55
C GLY A 613 -0.70 -2.33 -17.11
N ILE A 614 -1.66 -1.93 -16.27
CA ILE A 614 -2.63 -0.87 -16.55
C ILE A 614 -1.90 0.45 -16.78
N LYS A 615 -0.96 0.81 -15.89
CA LYS A 615 -0.05 1.94 -16.08
C LYS A 615 1.27 1.48 -16.71
N GLY A 616 1.76 0.33 -16.24
CA GLY A 616 3.00 -0.30 -16.70
C GLY A 616 4.25 0.41 -16.17
N TYR A 617 4.99 -0.30 -15.31
CA TYR A 617 6.28 0.16 -14.81
C TYR A 617 7.36 0.11 -15.88
N LYS A 618 8.45 0.83 -15.63
CA LYS A 618 9.62 0.82 -16.51
C LYS A 618 10.28 -0.56 -16.48
N PRO A 619 10.86 -1.02 -17.60
CA PRO A 619 11.78 -2.15 -17.58
C PRO A 619 13.15 -1.72 -17.02
N GLY A 620 14.04 -2.69 -16.81
CA GLY A 620 15.44 -2.40 -16.47
C GLY A 620 16.05 -3.48 -15.59
N VAL A 621 16.15 -3.18 -14.30
CA VAL A 621 16.70 -4.08 -13.29
C VAL A 621 15.83 -5.34 -13.20
N VAL A 622 16.49 -6.50 -13.13
CA VAL A 622 15.83 -7.80 -12.99
C VAL A 622 16.16 -8.39 -11.62
N THR A 623 15.21 -9.16 -11.09
CA THR A 623 15.28 -9.75 -9.77
C THR A 623 14.88 -11.23 -9.78
N PRO A 624 15.62 -12.13 -9.08
CA PRO A 624 15.39 -13.57 -9.18
C PRO A 624 14.04 -14.05 -8.64
N HIS A 625 13.47 -13.44 -7.59
CA HIS A 625 12.17 -13.89 -7.05
C HIS A 625 11.05 -13.77 -8.08
N ALA A 626 11.11 -12.77 -8.96
CA ALA A 626 10.15 -12.60 -10.05
C ALA A 626 10.11 -13.82 -10.98
N SER A 627 11.28 -14.41 -11.26
CA SER A 627 11.36 -15.64 -12.06
C SER A 627 10.88 -16.85 -11.26
N VAL A 628 11.24 -16.94 -9.98
CA VAL A 628 10.86 -18.07 -9.12
C VAL A 628 9.33 -18.14 -8.92
N LEU A 629 8.63 -17.00 -8.81
CA LEU A 629 7.17 -16.95 -8.71
C LEU A 629 6.45 -17.56 -9.94
N THR A 630 7.14 -17.72 -11.07
CA THR A 630 6.56 -18.30 -12.29
C THR A 630 6.71 -19.81 -12.43
N LEU A 631 7.44 -20.47 -11.51
CA LEU A 631 7.84 -21.89 -11.63
C LEU A 631 6.67 -22.82 -11.92
N GLU A 632 5.48 -22.56 -11.38
CA GLU A 632 4.33 -23.44 -11.57
C GLU A 632 3.64 -23.30 -12.92
N TYR A 633 4.01 -22.29 -13.71
CA TYR A 633 3.40 -21.98 -14.99
C TYR A 633 4.39 -22.15 -16.16
N VAL A 634 5.63 -21.70 -16.00
CA VAL A 634 6.70 -21.78 -17.01
C VAL A 634 8.02 -22.32 -16.43
N PRO A 635 8.03 -23.55 -15.86
CA PRO A 635 9.16 -24.07 -15.09
C PRO A 635 10.46 -24.14 -15.88
N LYS A 636 10.39 -24.57 -17.14
CA LYS A 636 11.58 -24.74 -17.99
C LYS A 636 12.25 -23.39 -18.25
N GLU A 637 11.46 -22.38 -18.59
CA GLU A 637 11.90 -21.02 -18.87
C GLU A 637 12.44 -20.35 -17.59
N ALA A 638 11.77 -20.54 -16.46
CA ALA A 638 12.17 -20.00 -15.17
C ALA A 638 13.53 -20.57 -14.72
N VAL A 639 13.68 -21.90 -14.74
CA VAL A 639 14.93 -22.58 -14.35
C VAL A 639 16.07 -22.21 -15.29
N ALA A 640 15.83 -22.18 -16.60
CA ALA A 640 16.81 -21.75 -17.58
C ALA A 640 17.28 -20.31 -17.33
N ASN A 641 16.35 -19.41 -16.98
CA ASN A 641 16.65 -18.02 -16.67
C ASN A 641 17.47 -17.86 -15.39
N LEU A 642 17.12 -18.56 -14.31
CA LEU A 642 17.87 -18.53 -13.06
C LEU A 642 19.32 -19.01 -13.27
N ARG A 643 19.51 -20.09 -14.04
CA ARG A 643 20.84 -20.56 -14.43
C ARG A 643 21.58 -19.53 -15.29
N LYS A 644 20.87 -18.87 -16.21
CA LYS A 644 21.48 -17.83 -17.06
C LYS A 644 21.90 -16.60 -16.26
N MET A 645 21.12 -16.20 -15.26
CA MET A 645 21.51 -15.15 -14.33
C MET A 645 22.80 -15.50 -13.58
N ILE A 646 22.91 -16.73 -13.05
CA ILE A 646 24.12 -17.24 -12.39
C ILE A 646 25.33 -17.27 -13.34
N GLU A 647 25.11 -17.65 -14.60
CA GLU A 647 26.16 -17.71 -15.61
C GLU A 647 26.71 -16.30 -15.92
N LEU A 648 25.82 -15.33 -16.09
CA LEU A 648 26.17 -13.99 -16.56
C LEU A 648 26.63 -13.05 -15.44
N TYR A 649 26.12 -13.21 -14.22
CA TYR A 649 26.27 -12.22 -13.16
C TYR A 649 26.69 -12.85 -11.83
N ASP A 650 27.37 -12.07 -10.99
CA ASP A 650 27.78 -12.46 -9.63
C ASP A 650 26.60 -12.37 -8.64
N ILE A 651 25.45 -12.91 -9.05
CA ILE A 651 24.13 -12.72 -8.41
C ILE A 651 23.79 -13.78 -7.37
N TYR A 652 24.61 -14.81 -7.18
CA TYR A 652 24.31 -15.90 -6.25
C TYR A 652 25.33 -15.98 -5.13
N GLY A 653 24.89 -15.67 -3.90
CA GLY A 653 25.70 -15.62 -2.70
C GLY A 653 25.44 -16.77 -1.72
N GLU A 654 25.82 -16.54 -0.46
CA GLU A 654 25.74 -17.53 0.62
C GLU A 654 24.31 -17.84 1.06
N TYR A 655 23.41 -16.88 0.88
CA TYR A 655 21.99 -17.01 1.22
C TYR A 655 21.12 -17.21 -0.02
N GLY A 656 21.68 -17.78 -1.08
CA GLY A 656 21.00 -17.92 -2.37
C GLY A 656 21.19 -16.68 -3.25
N PHE A 657 20.19 -16.35 -4.04
CA PHE A 657 20.24 -15.19 -4.91
C PHE A 657 20.32 -13.87 -4.12
N TYR A 658 21.21 -12.97 -4.55
CA TYR A 658 21.12 -11.55 -4.21
C TYR A 658 19.89 -10.92 -4.87
N ASP A 659 19.42 -9.82 -4.31
CA ASP A 659 18.16 -9.18 -4.65
C ASP A 659 18.02 -8.85 -6.15
N SER A 660 19.02 -8.25 -6.79
CA SER A 660 18.83 -7.81 -8.18
C SER A 660 20.12 -7.61 -8.97
N VAL A 661 19.96 -7.49 -10.28
CA VAL A 661 21.03 -7.08 -11.22
C VAL A 661 20.52 -6.05 -12.22
N ASP A 662 21.31 -5.02 -12.42
CA ASP A 662 21.18 -4.12 -13.56
C ASP A 662 21.84 -4.80 -14.77
N ILE A 663 21.00 -5.21 -15.72
CA ILE A 663 21.41 -5.98 -16.89
C ILE A 663 22.37 -5.21 -17.81
N GLU A 664 22.31 -3.88 -17.84
CA GLU A 664 23.12 -3.05 -18.74
C GLU A 664 24.52 -2.87 -18.16
N SER A 665 24.60 -2.54 -16.87
CA SER A 665 25.88 -2.33 -16.20
C SER A 665 26.51 -3.61 -15.65
N GLY A 666 25.74 -4.70 -15.52
CA GLY A 666 26.13 -5.95 -14.88
C GLY A 666 26.28 -5.84 -13.36
N LYS A 667 25.93 -4.69 -12.75
CA LYS A 667 26.07 -4.47 -11.31
C LYS A 667 24.98 -5.23 -10.55
N VAL A 668 25.39 -5.93 -9.50
CA VAL A 668 24.50 -6.69 -8.62
C VAL A 668 24.27 -5.90 -7.34
N ALA A 669 23.02 -5.81 -6.89
CA ALA A 669 22.69 -5.34 -5.56
C ALA A 669 22.92 -6.49 -4.57
N ARG A 670 24.07 -6.53 -3.88
CA ARG A 670 24.43 -7.57 -2.89
C ARG A 670 23.65 -7.42 -1.59
N LYS A 671 22.33 -7.48 -1.72
CA LYS A 671 21.33 -7.30 -0.68
C LYS A 671 20.43 -8.52 -0.63
N TYR A 672 19.86 -8.79 0.54
CA TYR A 672 18.80 -9.76 0.73
C TYR A 672 17.65 -9.08 1.46
N TYR A 673 16.44 -9.21 0.91
CA TYR A 673 15.19 -8.86 1.59
C TYR A 673 14.51 -10.13 2.10
N ALA A 674 14.01 -10.09 3.33
CA ALA A 674 13.27 -11.23 3.88
C ALA A 674 12.04 -11.58 3.03
N LEU A 675 11.35 -10.58 2.49
CA LEU A 675 10.22 -10.80 1.61
C LEU A 675 10.61 -11.58 0.34
N ASP A 676 11.64 -11.13 -0.38
CA ASP A 676 12.06 -11.72 -1.65
C ASP A 676 12.63 -13.13 -1.46
N GLN A 677 13.46 -13.32 -0.44
CA GLN A 677 13.95 -14.64 -0.04
C GLN A 677 12.81 -15.58 0.35
N GLY A 678 11.79 -15.06 1.04
CA GLY A 678 10.63 -15.83 1.43
C GLY A 678 9.78 -16.25 0.24
N MET A 679 9.54 -15.35 -0.71
CA MET A 679 8.87 -15.69 -1.97
C MET A 679 9.62 -16.79 -2.72
N ILE A 680 10.96 -16.71 -2.81
CA ILE A 680 11.78 -17.74 -3.44
C ILE A 680 11.57 -19.11 -2.76
N LEU A 681 11.75 -19.17 -1.44
CA LEU A 681 11.69 -20.43 -0.69
C LEU A 681 10.28 -21.06 -0.74
N VAL A 682 9.25 -20.25 -0.50
CA VAL A 682 7.85 -20.72 -0.47
C VAL A 682 7.40 -21.18 -1.85
N ALA A 683 7.74 -20.44 -2.92
CA ALA A 683 7.37 -20.82 -4.28
C ALA A 683 8.10 -22.10 -4.74
N ILE A 684 9.39 -22.28 -4.40
CA ILE A 684 10.10 -23.54 -4.68
C ILE A 684 9.46 -24.71 -3.91
N ASN A 685 9.13 -24.53 -2.63
CA ASN A 685 8.44 -25.58 -1.85
C ASN A 685 7.09 -25.94 -2.48
N ASN A 686 6.32 -24.94 -2.90
CA ASN A 686 5.07 -25.17 -3.61
C ASN A 686 5.29 -25.95 -4.90
N TYR A 687 6.23 -25.55 -5.75
CA TYR A 687 6.52 -26.24 -7.00
C TYR A 687 6.97 -27.69 -6.80
N LEU A 688 7.91 -27.94 -5.87
CA LEU A 688 8.46 -29.26 -5.62
C LEU A 688 7.54 -30.20 -4.82
N GLY A 689 6.64 -29.64 -4.01
CA GLY A 689 5.77 -30.36 -3.09
C GLY A 689 4.30 -30.47 -3.53
N ASP A 690 3.96 -30.00 -4.74
CA ASP A 690 2.58 -29.92 -5.25
C ASP A 690 1.69 -28.96 -4.44
N GLY A 691 2.21 -27.80 -4.08
CA GLY A 691 1.48 -26.75 -3.37
C GLY A 691 1.19 -26.98 -1.88
N PRO A 692 2.11 -27.52 -1.05
CA PRO A 692 1.88 -27.77 0.37
C PRO A 692 1.39 -26.55 1.15
N ILE A 693 1.88 -25.35 0.85
CA ILE A 693 1.49 -24.13 1.57
C ILE A 693 0.05 -23.74 1.23
N ARG A 694 -0.31 -23.78 -0.06
CA ARG A 694 -1.68 -23.53 -0.52
C ARG A 694 -2.67 -24.54 0.05
N ARG A 695 -2.35 -25.84 0.00
CA ARG A 695 -3.20 -26.89 0.55
C ARG A 695 -3.45 -26.72 2.05
N ARG A 696 -2.44 -26.27 2.81
CA ARG A 696 -2.60 -25.95 4.24
C ARG A 696 -3.42 -24.69 4.46
N PHE A 697 -3.25 -23.65 3.66
CA PHE A 697 -4.08 -22.46 3.76
C PHE A 697 -5.56 -22.81 3.51
N HIS A 698 -5.84 -23.51 2.41
CA HIS A 698 -7.18 -23.97 2.01
C HIS A 698 -7.73 -25.15 2.84
N SER A 699 -6.96 -25.78 3.73
CA SER A 699 -7.49 -26.79 4.65
C SER A 699 -8.23 -26.18 5.84
N ASN A 700 -8.02 -24.88 6.11
CA ASN A 700 -8.80 -24.15 7.09
C ASN A 700 -10.26 -24.03 6.62
N PRO A 701 -11.27 -24.39 7.44
CA PRO A 701 -12.67 -24.43 7.00
C PRO A 701 -13.18 -23.11 6.41
N GLU A 702 -12.80 -21.97 7.00
CA GLU A 702 -13.19 -20.65 6.54
C GLU A 702 -12.65 -20.38 5.12
N MET A 703 -11.36 -20.64 4.90
CA MET A 703 -10.71 -20.45 3.60
C MET A 703 -11.29 -21.38 2.55
N LYS A 704 -11.60 -22.62 2.91
CA LYS A 704 -12.22 -23.58 1.99
C LYS A 704 -13.62 -23.16 1.54
N ASN A 705 -14.43 -22.62 2.45
CA ASN A 705 -15.80 -22.21 2.14
C ASN A 705 -15.86 -21.01 1.17
N ALA A 706 -14.76 -20.26 1.06
CA ALA A 706 -14.63 -19.13 0.15
C ALA A 706 -14.09 -19.50 -1.25
N GLU A 707 -13.79 -20.77 -1.53
CA GLU A 707 -13.17 -21.18 -2.82
C GLU A 707 -13.99 -20.79 -4.06
N LYS A 708 -15.32 -20.63 -3.90
CA LYS A 708 -16.21 -20.09 -4.93
C LYS A 708 -15.79 -18.70 -5.44
N LEU A 709 -15.12 -17.88 -4.62
CA LEU A 709 -14.59 -16.57 -5.04
C LEU A 709 -13.53 -16.72 -6.14
N LEU A 710 -12.78 -17.82 -6.12
CA LEU A 710 -11.75 -18.13 -7.12
C LEU A 710 -12.36 -18.86 -8.32
N SER A 711 -13.24 -19.83 -8.10
CA SER A 711 -13.65 -20.79 -9.14
C SER A 711 -14.72 -20.29 -10.12
N GLU A 712 -15.56 -19.33 -9.72
CA GLU A 712 -16.74 -18.95 -10.48
C GLU A 712 -16.46 -17.90 -11.57
N GLU A 713 -15.50 -17.00 -11.34
CA GLU A 713 -15.21 -15.95 -12.31
C GLU A 713 -14.37 -16.47 -13.48
N LYS A 714 -14.97 -16.49 -14.68
CA LYS A 714 -14.26 -16.72 -15.95
C LYS A 714 -13.89 -15.39 -16.57
N PHE A 715 -12.63 -15.21 -16.95
CA PHE A 715 -12.15 -13.91 -17.45
C PHE A 715 -12.45 -13.71 -18.94
N PHE A 716 -12.16 -14.70 -19.78
CA PHE A 716 -12.14 -14.54 -21.23
C PHE A 716 -13.29 -15.20 -21.98
N LYS A 717 -14.21 -15.88 -21.28
CA LYS A 717 -15.41 -16.46 -21.89
C LYS A 717 -16.58 -15.50 -21.80
N GLU A 718 -17.33 -15.38 -22.90
CA GLU A 718 -18.64 -14.75 -22.89
C GLU A 718 -19.57 -15.55 -21.98
N THR A 719 -20.10 -14.90 -20.95
CA THR A 719 -21.23 -15.44 -20.17
C THR A 719 -22.51 -15.00 -20.86
N GLU A 720 -23.52 -15.88 -20.91
CA GLU A 720 -24.80 -15.60 -21.55
C GLU A 720 -25.35 -14.27 -21.04
N THR A 721 -25.51 -13.31 -21.94
CA THR A 721 -26.14 -12.02 -21.67
C THR A 721 -27.53 -12.29 -21.11
N VAL A 722 -27.77 -11.91 -19.86
CA VAL A 722 -29.14 -11.86 -19.31
C VAL A 722 -29.86 -10.78 -20.09
N SER A 723 -30.73 -11.17 -21.02
CA SER A 723 -31.69 -10.27 -21.63
C SER A 723 -32.53 -9.67 -20.50
N SER A 724 -32.41 -8.37 -20.29
CA SER A 724 -33.33 -7.61 -19.45
C SER A 724 -34.76 -7.88 -19.92
N PRO A 725 -35.72 -8.18 -19.02
CA PRO A 725 -37.12 -8.22 -19.41
C PRO A 725 -37.49 -6.80 -19.83
N GLU A 726 -37.97 -6.64 -21.05
CA GLU A 726 -38.65 -5.42 -21.48
C GLU A 726 -39.78 -5.10 -20.49
N SER A 727 -39.78 -3.90 -19.91
CA SER A 727 -40.98 -3.24 -19.39
C SER A 727 -40.93 -1.75 -19.65
#